data_AF-A0A945RYY8-F1
#
_entry.id   AF-A0A945RYY8-F1
#
_cell.length_a   1.000
_cell.length_b   1.000
_cell.length_c   1.000
_cell.angle_alpha   90.00
_cell.angle_beta   90.00
_cell.angle_gamma   90.00
#
_symmetry.space_group_name_H-M   'P 1'
#
loop_
_entity.id
_entity.type
_entity.pdbx_description
1 polymer ?
#
loop_
_entity_poly.entity_id
_entity_poly.type
_entity_poly.pdbx_seq_one_letter_code
_entity_poly.pdbx_strand_id
1 'polypeptide(L)'
;MVPDIHRSLFIALLLSISGASYGARNEAMIAEVTSGKRHEARASWWGGEPTESTVALQAAIDSGVRKLVIDNVGAPWIVDKIRLMSDQELVFEEGVVVLAKKGAFKGKTDALFSASLKKNIRLIGYGAVLRMHKGDYTTDAYEKAEWRHTLSLLSCDNVQVRGLTLADSGGDGIYLGVAKRGVPCSNIHIKDVICDNHHRQGISVISAENLLIEDTVMKNTAGTNPQAGVDFEPNHPGERLVNCVMRNCLSENNVGGAYALYVVPLDGTSAPMSIRLENCRGTTSAFGLNLLTSNGGDGGSPRGTVDVVGCTFADMRGAGIVVTNVPAERMATRFVRCTVTGAATEQPETSPIMLSTRSGAYDPVGDIAFVDCTIEDSVERRPLRYVDVVGDIQLTEVTGTLLLKRNGVTERVALTSDVLDEWIPARKLKHIPRLKLDLGTLTPTAVDPPAAELQPQPVRQRLAVTYLLYALAGDPVSLSFSYDQVGRYGGSKMPVRVTSRTGDIVATATVPFQKESTVAFRAPMTGVYTVTCKPGGNSSVPRRSSHVLCLAPSRGCFPLHGFTGRLYFWVPRGTTEFGVKVSGEGGEAVKATVFDATGTQVWTEDNITEACMFDTVRSATSQGEVWCVELARPSAAPFEDYFVDLRGVPPILGFSPQALLQPAPVRVP
;
A
#
# COMPACT_ATOMS: atom_id res chain seq x y z
N MET A 1 -33.40 -29.97 -17.89
CA MET A 1 -34.33 -29.33 -18.82
C MET A 1 -34.35 -27.85 -18.47
N VAL A 2 -33.47 -27.08 -19.12
CA VAL A 2 -33.30 -25.62 -18.94
C VAL A 2 -33.08 -25.10 -20.36
N PRO A 3 -33.89 -24.16 -20.89
CA PRO A 3 -33.69 -23.66 -22.23
C PRO A 3 -32.66 -22.54 -22.24
N ASP A 4 -31.68 -22.75 -23.11
CA ASP A 4 -30.61 -21.85 -23.51
C ASP A 4 -31.13 -20.99 -24.67
N ILE A 5 -31.45 -19.71 -24.46
CA ILE A 5 -31.74 -18.71 -25.51
C ILE A 5 -31.30 -17.33 -24.97
N HIS A 6 -30.25 -16.76 -25.56
CA HIS A 6 -30.26 -15.45 -26.22
C HIS A 6 -28.87 -15.18 -26.84
N ARG A 7 -28.65 -15.78 -28.03
CA ARG A 7 -27.65 -15.28 -28.98
C ARG A 7 -28.14 -13.93 -29.52
N SER A 8 -27.47 -12.84 -29.13
CA SER A 8 -27.64 -11.55 -29.79
C SER A 8 -26.78 -11.50 -31.04
N LEU A 9 -27.45 -11.32 -32.17
CA LEU A 9 -26.91 -11.24 -33.52
C LEU A 9 -26.15 -9.91 -33.68
N PHE A 10 -24.82 -9.95 -33.74
CA PHE A 10 -24.00 -8.82 -34.19
C PHE A 10 -24.19 -8.65 -35.70
N ILE A 11 -24.99 -7.68 -36.11
CA ILE A 11 -25.00 -7.20 -37.50
C ILE A 11 -23.81 -6.26 -37.64
N ALA A 12 -22.75 -6.74 -38.29
CA ALA A 12 -21.64 -5.92 -38.75
C ALA A 12 -22.09 -5.13 -39.98
N LEU A 13 -22.53 -3.89 -39.77
CA LEU A 13 -22.75 -2.93 -40.85
C LEU A 13 -21.41 -2.25 -41.19
N LEU A 14 -20.69 -2.80 -42.18
CA LEU A 14 -19.56 -2.14 -42.84
C LEU A 14 -20.11 -1.00 -43.70
N LEU A 15 -20.28 0.18 -43.10
CA LEU A 15 -20.43 1.43 -43.84
C LEU A 15 -19.02 1.92 -44.21
N SER A 16 -18.76 1.98 -45.51
CA SER A 16 -17.68 2.78 -46.07
C SER A 16 -17.95 4.26 -45.77
N ILE A 17 -17.39 4.76 -44.67
CA ILE A 17 -17.41 6.19 -44.32
C ILE A 17 -16.39 6.87 -45.23
N SER A 18 -16.88 7.47 -46.32
CA SER A 18 -16.18 8.57 -46.98
C SER A 18 -15.97 9.67 -45.94
N GLY A 19 -14.72 10.10 -45.72
CA GLY A 19 -14.33 11.08 -44.71
C GLY A 19 -15.05 12.42 -44.86
N ALA A 20 -16.18 12.55 -44.16
CA ALA A 20 -16.90 13.80 -44.01
C ALA A 20 -16.47 14.44 -42.69
N SER A 21 -15.74 15.54 -42.80
CA SER A 21 -15.42 16.45 -41.70
C SER A 21 -16.67 16.81 -40.89
N TYR A 22 -16.55 17.06 -39.59
CA TYR A 22 -17.66 17.58 -38.77
C TYR A 22 -18.17 18.97 -39.23
N GLY A 23 -17.49 19.58 -40.20
CA GLY A 23 -17.83 20.82 -40.86
C GLY A 23 -16.57 21.54 -41.36
N ALA A 24 -16.72 22.52 -42.25
CA ALA A 24 -15.61 23.39 -42.60
C ALA A 24 -15.18 24.22 -41.38
N ARG A 25 -13.87 24.31 -41.15
CA ARG A 25 -13.27 25.14 -40.09
C ARG A 25 -13.78 26.58 -40.18
N ASN A 26 -14.21 27.15 -39.06
CA ASN A 26 -14.83 28.47 -39.01
C ASN A 26 -13.82 29.55 -38.59
N GLU A 27 -13.02 30.00 -39.55
CA GLU A 27 -11.93 30.98 -39.31
C GLU A 27 -12.41 32.30 -38.71
N ALA A 28 -13.60 32.77 -39.09
CA ALA A 28 -14.17 34.01 -38.56
C ALA A 28 -14.44 33.89 -37.05
N MET A 29 -15.05 32.79 -36.62
CA MET A 29 -15.36 32.57 -35.21
C MET A 29 -14.10 32.29 -34.38
N ILE A 30 -13.12 31.57 -34.93
CA ILE A 30 -11.82 31.35 -34.29
C ILE A 30 -11.10 32.70 -34.09
N ALA A 31 -11.09 33.59 -35.09
CA ALA A 31 -10.46 34.90 -34.98
C ALA A 31 -11.09 35.78 -33.88
N GLU A 32 -12.41 35.71 -33.68
CA GLU A 32 -13.08 36.39 -32.57
C GLU A 32 -12.65 35.85 -31.20
N VAL A 33 -12.44 34.54 -31.07
CA VAL A 33 -11.92 33.92 -29.84
C VAL A 33 -10.48 34.36 -29.59
N THR A 34 -9.61 34.24 -30.59
CA THR A 34 -8.18 34.59 -30.48
C THR A 34 -7.96 36.07 -30.20
N SER A 35 -8.83 36.95 -30.71
CA SER A 35 -8.77 38.39 -30.41
C SER A 35 -9.40 38.79 -29.08
N GLY A 36 -9.98 37.83 -28.33
CA GLY A 36 -10.65 38.08 -27.06
C GLY A 36 -12.02 38.76 -27.17
N LYS A 37 -12.56 38.94 -28.39
CA LYS A 37 -13.92 39.46 -28.60
C LYS A 37 -15.01 38.48 -28.17
N ARG A 38 -14.67 37.19 -28.14
CA ARG A 38 -15.58 36.10 -27.82
C ARG A 38 -15.03 35.24 -26.68
N HIS A 39 -15.88 34.93 -25.71
CA HIS A 39 -15.53 34.17 -24.51
C HIS A 39 -16.21 32.80 -24.41
N GLU A 40 -17.03 32.44 -25.39
CA GLU A 40 -17.65 31.12 -25.53
C GLU A 40 -17.44 30.62 -26.96
N ALA A 41 -16.97 29.38 -27.11
CA ALA A 41 -16.72 28.76 -28.41
C ALA A 41 -17.24 27.32 -28.49
N ARG A 42 -17.41 26.82 -29.72
CA ARG A 42 -17.69 25.41 -30.00
C ARG A 42 -16.45 24.73 -30.57
N ALA A 43 -16.16 23.52 -30.12
CA ALA A 43 -14.99 22.75 -30.57
C ALA A 43 -15.03 22.49 -32.08
N SER A 44 -16.23 22.25 -32.65
CA SER A 44 -16.44 22.05 -34.09
C SER A 44 -15.96 23.21 -34.96
N TRP A 45 -15.78 24.44 -34.42
CA TRP A 45 -15.22 25.55 -35.18
C TRP A 45 -13.78 25.29 -35.63
N TRP A 46 -13.01 24.50 -34.89
CA TRP A 46 -11.65 24.12 -35.27
C TRP A 46 -11.60 22.98 -36.30
N GLY A 47 -12.76 22.44 -36.71
CA GLY A 47 -12.91 21.29 -37.59
C GLY A 47 -12.93 19.97 -36.82
N GLY A 48 -12.42 18.91 -37.45
CA GLY A 48 -12.34 17.56 -36.88
C GLY A 48 -12.93 16.54 -37.82
N GLU A 49 -12.42 15.30 -37.73
CA GLU A 49 -12.87 14.19 -38.56
C GLU A 49 -13.38 13.04 -37.67
N PRO A 50 -14.42 12.31 -38.11
CA PRO A 50 -14.94 11.11 -37.43
C PRO A 50 -13.91 10.03 -37.13
N THR A 51 -12.73 10.07 -37.77
CA THR A 51 -11.65 9.10 -37.61
C THR A 51 -10.50 9.61 -36.74
N GLU A 52 -10.32 10.94 -36.66
CA GLU A 52 -9.27 11.59 -35.87
C GLU A 52 -9.56 13.09 -35.70
N SER A 53 -9.69 13.54 -34.46
CA SER A 53 -10.01 14.91 -34.08
C SER A 53 -9.07 15.51 -33.04
N THR A 54 -7.94 14.85 -32.74
CA THR A 54 -6.99 15.30 -31.70
C THR A 54 -6.52 16.73 -31.95
N VAL A 55 -6.06 17.03 -33.18
CA VAL A 55 -5.54 18.37 -33.51
C VAL A 55 -6.63 19.43 -33.38
N ALA A 56 -7.85 19.15 -33.84
CA ALA A 56 -8.95 20.10 -33.77
C ALA A 56 -9.39 20.37 -32.32
N LEU A 57 -9.65 19.31 -31.55
CA LEU A 57 -10.07 19.43 -30.15
C LEU A 57 -8.98 20.06 -29.28
N GLN A 58 -7.72 19.66 -29.47
CA GLN A 58 -6.60 20.26 -28.73
C GLN A 58 -6.45 21.74 -29.08
N ALA A 59 -6.55 22.13 -30.35
CA ALA A 59 -6.47 23.54 -30.75
C ALA A 59 -7.64 24.38 -30.19
N ALA A 60 -8.83 23.80 -30.06
CA ALA A 60 -9.96 24.45 -29.41
C ALA A 60 -9.70 24.69 -27.92
N ILE A 61 -9.08 23.73 -27.22
CA ILE A 61 -8.67 23.87 -25.81
C ILE A 61 -7.54 24.90 -25.67
N ASP A 62 -6.50 24.79 -26.52
CA ASP A 62 -5.32 25.68 -26.53
C ASP A 62 -5.67 27.14 -26.84
N SER A 63 -6.86 27.40 -27.41
CA SER A 63 -7.38 28.76 -27.61
C SER A 63 -7.51 29.54 -26.31
N GLY A 64 -7.61 28.86 -25.16
CA GLY A 64 -7.80 29.48 -23.85
C GLY A 64 -9.14 30.20 -23.69
N VAL A 65 -10.11 29.94 -24.57
CA VAL A 65 -11.45 30.51 -24.46
C VAL A 65 -12.06 30.15 -23.10
N ARG A 66 -12.71 31.10 -22.43
CA ARG A 66 -13.23 30.91 -21.07
C ARG A 66 -14.19 29.73 -20.95
N LYS A 67 -15.10 29.58 -21.93
CA LYS A 67 -16.03 28.46 -22.03
C LYS A 67 -15.92 27.80 -23.40
N LEU A 68 -15.59 26.52 -23.42
CA LEU A 68 -15.53 25.70 -24.63
C LEU A 68 -16.62 24.64 -24.58
N VAL A 69 -17.53 24.67 -25.55
CA VAL A 69 -18.54 23.64 -25.75
C VAL A 69 -17.97 22.58 -26.69
N ILE A 70 -17.81 21.35 -26.20
CA ILE A 70 -17.59 20.18 -27.04
C ILE A 70 -18.97 19.75 -27.51
N ASP A 71 -19.33 20.14 -28.72
CA ASP A 71 -20.67 19.97 -29.27
C ASP A 71 -20.90 18.56 -29.83
N ASN A 72 -22.16 18.14 -29.79
CA ASN A 72 -22.59 16.87 -30.34
C ASN A 72 -22.70 16.98 -31.87
N VAL A 73 -21.65 16.52 -32.56
CA VAL A 73 -21.54 16.51 -34.03
C VAL A 73 -22.17 15.27 -34.68
N GLY A 74 -22.92 14.45 -33.93
CA GLY A 74 -23.55 13.22 -34.41
C GLY A 74 -22.62 12.01 -34.53
N ALA A 75 -21.34 12.15 -34.12
CA ALA A 75 -20.35 11.08 -34.10
C ALA A 75 -19.35 11.29 -32.94
N PRO A 76 -18.64 10.23 -32.48
CA PRO A 76 -17.64 10.36 -31.42
C PRO A 76 -16.46 11.22 -31.86
N TRP A 77 -15.97 12.09 -30.96
CA TRP A 77 -14.69 12.77 -31.09
C TRP A 77 -13.56 11.75 -30.85
N ILE A 78 -13.05 11.14 -31.91
CA ILE A 78 -11.94 10.18 -31.81
C ILE A 78 -10.63 10.96 -31.61
N VAL A 79 -9.92 10.71 -30.51
CA VAL A 79 -8.71 11.47 -30.15
C VAL A 79 -7.61 10.58 -29.55
N ASP A 80 -6.36 10.97 -29.76
CA ASP A 80 -5.22 10.59 -28.92
C ASP A 80 -5.27 11.43 -27.63
N LYS A 81 -4.14 11.61 -26.94
CA LYS A 81 -4.00 12.35 -25.68
C LYS A 81 -4.42 13.81 -25.81
N ILE A 82 -5.30 14.27 -24.92
CA ILE A 82 -5.71 15.67 -24.76
C ILE A 82 -5.10 16.27 -23.49
N ARG A 83 -4.58 17.49 -23.59
CA ARG A 83 -4.02 18.27 -22.48
C ARG A 83 -4.95 19.43 -22.14
N LEU A 84 -5.35 19.51 -20.89
CA LEU A 84 -6.20 20.57 -20.36
C LEU A 84 -5.40 21.83 -20.05
N MET A 85 -6.07 22.98 -20.13
CA MET A 85 -5.52 24.30 -19.85
C MET A 85 -6.15 24.89 -18.57
N SER A 86 -5.48 25.89 -17.99
CA SER A 86 -6.02 26.61 -16.83
C SER A 86 -7.12 27.58 -17.24
N ASP A 87 -7.92 27.99 -16.26
CA ASP A 87 -8.90 29.09 -16.38
C ASP A 87 -9.98 28.85 -17.44
N GLN A 88 -10.41 27.59 -17.57
CA GLN A 88 -11.32 27.15 -18.64
C GLN A 88 -12.42 26.20 -18.14
N GLU A 89 -13.63 26.44 -18.64
CA GLU A 89 -14.78 25.53 -18.53
C GLU A 89 -15.00 24.79 -19.86
N LEU A 90 -14.89 23.46 -19.83
CA LEU A 90 -15.28 22.56 -20.91
C LEU A 90 -16.69 22.01 -20.61
N VAL A 91 -17.62 22.27 -21.51
CA VAL A 91 -18.99 21.73 -21.47
C VAL A 91 -19.15 20.71 -22.58
N PHE A 92 -19.35 19.45 -22.22
CA PHE A 92 -19.67 18.38 -23.16
C PHE A 92 -21.19 18.30 -23.29
N GLU A 93 -21.71 18.49 -24.50
CA GLU A 93 -23.15 18.37 -24.75
C GLU A 93 -23.64 16.93 -24.50
N GLU A 94 -24.94 16.78 -24.22
CA GLU A 94 -25.56 15.47 -24.03
C GLU A 94 -25.35 14.57 -25.27
N GLY A 95 -25.00 13.31 -25.04
CA GLY A 95 -24.72 12.34 -26.11
C GLY A 95 -23.33 12.47 -26.73
N VAL A 96 -22.52 13.44 -26.32
CA VAL A 96 -21.11 13.52 -26.74
C VAL A 96 -20.34 12.30 -26.24
N VAL A 97 -19.57 11.70 -27.15
CA VAL A 97 -18.58 10.69 -26.82
C VAL A 97 -17.21 11.19 -27.26
N VAL A 98 -16.26 11.29 -26.33
CA VAL A 98 -14.84 11.42 -26.66
C VAL A 98 -14.20 10.05 -26.52
N LEU A 99 -13.67 9.53 -27.62
CA LEU A 99 -13.22 8.15 -27.74
C LEU A 99 -11.72 8.09 -28.01
N ALA A 100 -10.99 7.29 -27.25
CA ALA A 100 -9.59 7.00 -27.52
C ALA A 100 -9.39 6.43 -28.93
N LYS A 101 -8.42 6.98 -29.67
CA LYS A 101 -8.00 6.47 -30.97
C LYS A 101 -7.43 5.06 -30.84
N LYS A 102 -7.94 4.11 -31.62
CA LYS A 102 -7.40 2.75 -31.68
C LYS A 102 -5.93 2.74 -32.08
N GLY A 103 -5.13 1.91 -31.40
CA GLY A 103 -3.69 1.80 -31.61
C GLY A 103 -2.86 2.94 -30.99
N ALA A 104 -3.46 3.98 -30.42
CA ALA A 104 -2.78 5.04 -29.67
C ALA A 104 -2.53 4.62 -28.20
N PHE A 105 -2.12 5.55 -27.33
CA PHE A 105 -1.87 5.31 -25.89
C PHE A 105 -0.82 4.22 -25.58
N LYS A 106 0.25 4.16 -26.38
CA LYS A 106 1.34 3.17 -26.20
C LYS A 106 2.17 3.43 -24.94
N GLY A 107 2.30 4.68 -24.52
CA GLY A 107 3.00 5.04 -23.29
C GLY A 107 2.34 4.44 -22.05
N LYS A 108 3.14 4.06 -21.06
CA LYS A 108 2.65 3.43 -19.83
C LYS A 108 1.76 4.36 -18.98
N THR A 109 2.01 5.66 -19.07
CA THR A 109 1.35 6.72 -18.28
C THR A 109 0.49 7.64 -19.17
N ASP A 110 0.16 7.20 -20.38
CA ASP A 110 -0.68 7.98 -21.29
C ASP A 110 -2.11 8.04 -20.76
N ALA A 111 -2.73 9.22 -20.72
CA ALA A 111 -4.11 9.41 -20.29
C ALA A 111 -4.95 10.07 -21.39
N LEU A 112 -6.25 9.77 -21.45
CA LEU A 112 -7.15 10.40 -22.43
C LEU A 112 -7.20 11.92 -22.22
N PHE A 113 -7.39 12.37 -20.98
CA PHE A 113 -7.25 13.76 -20.57
C PHE A 113 -6.20 13.89 -19.47
N SER A 114 -5.35 14.92 -19.57
CA SER A 114 -4.34 15.21 -18.55
C SER A 114 -4.24 16.70 -18.23
N ALA A 115 -4.01 17.01 -16.96
CA ALA A 115 -3.64 18.33 -16.47
C ALA A 115 -2.47 18.19 -15.48
N SER A 116 -1.46 19.05 -15.60
CA SER A 116 -0.30 19.06 -14.70
C SER A 116 0.03 20.49 -14.32
N LEU A 117 0.03 20.78 -13.01
CA LEU A 117 0.26 22.13 -12.45
C LEU A 117 -0.68 23.18 -13.07
N LYS A 118 -1.95 22.81 -13.28
CA LYS A 118 -2.99 23.69 -13.81
C LYS A 118 -3.99 24.09 -12.73
N LYS A 119 -4.73 25.16 -12.97
CA LYS A 119 -5.75 25.65 -12.04
C LYS A 119 -7.04 26.08 -12.73
N ASN A 120 -8.13 26.16 -11.95
CA ASN A 120 -9.41 26.72 -12.39
C ASN A 120 -9.99 25.99 -13.62
N ILE A 121 -10.12 24.67 -13.51
CA ILE A 121 -10.62 23.81 -14.59
C ILE A 121 -12.03 23.34 -14.24
N ARG A 122 -12.96 23.40 -15.19
CA ARG A 122 -14.29 22.81 -15.03
C ARG A 122 -14.59 21.89 -16.20
N LEU A 123 -14.87 20.62 -15.94
CA LEU A 123 -15.32 19.63 -16.92
C LEU A 123 -16.76 19.25 -16.59
N ILE A 124 -17.71 19.64 -17.44
CA ILE A 124 -19.15 19.47 -17.18
C ILE A 124 -19.76 18.69 -18.35
N GLY A 125 -20.36 17.53 -18.11
CA GLY A 125 -20.88 16.70 -19.20
C GLY A 125 -21.91 15.68 -18.78
N TYR A 126 -23.10 16.13 -18.36
CA TYR A 126 -24.23 15.27 -18.06
C TYR A 126 -24.70 14.54 -19.33
N GLY A 127 -24.63 13.20 -19.31
CA GLY A 127 -24.94 12.37 -20.48
C GLY A 127 -23.81 12.30 -21.52
N ALA A 128 -22.62 12.80 -21.20
CA ALA A 128 -21.43 12.66 -22.03
C ALA A 128 -20.49 11.55 -21.52
N VAL A 129 -19.75 10.93 -22.44
CA VAL A 129 -18.87 9.80 -22.15
C VAL A 129 -17.44 10.08 -22.61
N LEU A 130 -16.46 9.88 -21.72
CA LEU A 130 -15.04 9.82 -22.06
C LEU A 130 -14.60 8.34 -21.98
N ARG A 131 -14.34 7.72 -23.13
CA ARG A 131 -14.14 6.27 -23.26
C ARG A 131 -12.79 5.92 -23.85
N MET A 132 -12.16 4.87 -23.32
CA MET A 132 -10.95 4.27 -23.86
C MET A 132 -11.20 2.82 -24.36
N HIS A 133 -10.13 2.04 -24.57
CA HIS A 133 -10.22 0.65 -25.04
C HIS A 133 -9.48 -0.32 -24.10
N LYS A 134 -10.00 -0.55 -22.89
CA LYS A 134 -9.42 -1.45 -21.88
C LYS A 134 -8.92 -2.77 -22.46
N GLY A 135 -9.73 -3.41 -23.31
CA GLY A 135 -9.38 -4.67 -23.96
C GLY A 135 -8.09 -4.59 -24.79
N ASP A 136 -7.86 -3.49 -25.51
CA ASP A 136 -6.66 -3.29 -26.32
C ASP A 136 -5.40 -3.30 -25.45
N TYR A 137 -5.44 -2.60 -24.31
CA TYR A 137 -4.29 -2.39 -23.43
C TYR A 137 -3.83 -3.66 -22.68
N THR A 138 -4.65 -4.71 -22.71
CA THR A 138 -4.32 -6.03 -22.13
C THR A 138 -3.73 -7.02 -23.14
N THR A 139 -3.60 -6.64 -24.41
CA THR A 139 -3.00 -7.47 -25.46
C THR A 139 -1.49 -7.27 -25.57
N ASP A 140 -0.82 -8.20 -26.27
CA ASP A 140 0.63 -8.12 -26.55
C ASP A 140 1.01 -6.91 -27.42
N ALA A 141 0.04 -6.22 -28.03
CA ALA A 141 0.28 -4.98 -28.76
C ALA A 141 0.68 -3.82 -27.83
N TYR A 142 0.53 -3.96 -26.52
CA TYR A 142 0.84 -2.93 -25.53
C TYR A 142 1.76 -3.48 -24.46
N GLU A 143 2.74 -2.68 -24.05
CA GLU A 143 3.49 -3.00 -22.85
C GLU A 143 2.55 -2.94 -21.64
N LYS A 144 2.65 -3.96 -20.76
CA LYS A 144 1.89 -4.00 -19.51
C LYS A 144 2.13 -2.73 -18.70
N ALA A 145 1.04 -2.09 -18.31
CA ALA A 145 1.05 -0.86 -17.53
C ALA A 145 -0.28 -0.73 -16.79
N GLU A 146 -0.24 -0.06 -15.65
CA GLU A 146 -1.39 0.16 -14.78
C GLU A 146 -1.88 1.62 -14.77
N TRP A 147 -1.24 2.51 -15.55
CA TRP A 147 -1.42 3.97 -15.48
C TRP A 147 -2.04 4.62 -16.73
N ARG A 148 -2.72 3.84 -17.59
CA ARG A 148 -3.40 4.39 -18.77
C ARG A 148 -4.77 4.97 -18.41
N HIS A 149 -4.78 6.12 -17.76
CA HIS A 149 -5.97 6.69 -17.11
C HIS A 149 -6.97 7.37 -18.06
N THR A 150 -8.25 7.47 -17.68
CA THR A 150 -9.18 8.35 -18.41
C THR A 150 -8.86 9.82 -18.12
N LEU A 151 -8.77 10.21 -16.84
CA LEU A 151 -8.46 11.57 -16.41
C LEU A 151 -7.31 11.58 -15.41
N SER A 152 -6.22 12.25 -15.75
CA SER A 152 -5.04 12.43 -14.87
C SER A 152 -4.88 13.90 -14.47
N LEU A 153 -5.01 14.18 -13.18
CA LEU A 153 -4.79 15.50 -12.58
C LEU A 153 -3.57 15.43 -11.67
N LEU A 154 -2.52 16.17 -12.00
CA LEU A 154 -1.25 16.14 -11.29
C LEU A 154 -0.97 17.52 -10.66
N SER A 155 -0.97 17.60 -9.34
CA SER A 155 -0.75 18.86 -8.59
C SER A 155 -1.59 20.03 -9.11
N CYS A 156 -2.88 19.80 -9.40
CA CYS A 156 -3.80 20.82 -9.91
C CYS A 156 -4.61 21.48 -8.79
N ASP A 157 -5.03 22.73 -9.00
CA ASP A 157 -5.79 23.50 -8.00
C ASP A 157 -7.15 23.97 -8.54
N ASN A 158 -8.21 23.91 -7.74
CA ASN A 158 -9.55 24.36 -8.12
C ASN A 158 -10.06 23.68 -9.41
N VAL A 159 -10.32 22.38 -9.32
CA VAL A 159 -10.83 21.57 -10.45
C VAL A 159 -12.20 21.00 -10.12
N GLN A 160 -13.13 21.11 -11.06
CA GLN A 160 -14.47 20.53 -10.97
C GLN A 160 -14.69 19.53 -12.10
N VAL A 161 -15.17 18.34 -11.78
CA VAL A 161 -15.56 17.28 -12.74
C VAL A 161 -17.00 16.89 -12.44
N ARG A 162 -17.92 17.13 -13.38
CA ARG A 162 -19.37 16.95 -13.13
C ARG A 162 -20.11 16.23 -14.25
N GLY A 163 -20.94 15.26 -13.88
CA GLY A 163 -21.93 14.62 -14.78
C GLY A 163 -21.36 13.61 -15.79
N LEU A 164 -20.04 13.44 -15.84
CA LEU A 164 -19.36 12.64 -16.87
C LEU A 164 -19.41 11.14 -16.56
N THR A 165 -19.54 10.32 -17.60
CA THR A 165 -19.17 8.90 -17.54
C THR A 165 -17.75 8.72 -18.07
N LEU A 166 -16.87 8.14 -17.26
CA LEU A 166 -15.51 7.74 -17.61
C LEU A 166 -15.48 6.22 -17.73
N ALA A 167 -15.01 5.69 -18.85
CA ALA A 167 -15.14 4.26 -19.13
C ALA A 167 -13.90 3.63 -19.78
N ASP A 168 -13.69 2.35 -19.47
CA ASP A 168 -12.83 1.42 -20.22
C ASP A 168 -11.35 1.83 -20.32
N SER A 169 -10.77 2.43 -19.29
CA SER A 169 -9.34 2.78 -19.27
C SER A 169 -8.43 1.58 -18.99
N GLY A 170 -7.17 1.69 -19.41
CA GLY A 170 -6.12 0.71 -19.10
C GLY A 170 -5.45 0.92 -17.73
N GLY A 171 -5.76 2.01 -17.05
CA GLY A 171 -5.46 2.28 -15.64
C GLY A 171 -6.72 2.71 -14.91
N ASP A 172 -6.62 3.77 -14.10
CA ASP A 172 -7.74 4.32 -13.32
C ASP A 172 -8.68 5.26 -14.11
N GLY A 173 -9.93 5.39 -13.65
CA GLY A 173 -10.85 6.39 -14.19
C GLY A 173 -10.41 7.82 -13.92
N ILE A 174 -10.19 8.16 -12.64
CA ILE A 174 -9.62 9.45 -12.22
C ILE A 174 -8.38 9.20 -11.37
N TYR A 175 -7.29 9.88 -11.71
CA TYR A 175 -6.04 9.86 -10.97
C TYR A 175 -5.69 11.25 -10.43
N LEU A 176 -5.62 11.40 -9.10
CA LEU A 176 -5.18 12.62 -8.42
C LEU A 176 -3.75 12.43 -7.90
N GLY A 177 -2.78 12.77 -8.76
CA GLY A 177 -1.35 12.55 -8.53
C GLY A 177 -0.54 13.81 -8.24
N VAL A 178 0.78 13.63 -8.23
CA VAL A 178 1.75 14.67 -7.91
C VAL A 178 2.68 14.90 -9.09
N ALA A 179 2.66 16.10 -9.67
CA ALA A 179 3.64 16.55 -10.65
C ALA A 179 4.89 17.16 -9.98
N LYS A 180 4.70 17.80 -8.82
CA LYS A 180 5.77 18.44 -8.05
C LYS A 180 5.69 18.01 -6.60
N ARG A 181 6.76 17.42 -6.08
CA ARG A 181 6.84 16.93 -4.70
C ARG A 181 6.41 18.00 -3.70
N GLY A 182 5.52 17.63 -2.78
CA GLY A 182 4.96 18.53 -1.76
C GLY A 182 3.83 19.43 -2.26
N VAL A 183 3.42 19.33 -3.52
CA VAL A 183 2.26 20.06 -4.07
C VAL A 183 1.14 19.06 -4.35
N PRO A 184 0.10 18.98 -3.48
CA PRO A 184 -1.05 18.11 -3.71
C PRO A 184 -1.92 18.64 -4.84
N CYS A 185 -2.91 17.86 -5.27
CA CYS A 185 -4.09 18.43 -5.89
C CYS A 185 -4.92 19.16 -4.80
N SER A 186 -5.32 20.40 -5.02
CA SER A 186 -6.07 21.18 -4.02
C SER A 186 -7.42 21.66 -4.55
N ASN A 187 -8.43 21.74 -3.67
CA ASN A 187 -9.76 22.25 -3.99
C ASN A 187 -10.40 21.51 -5.18
N ILE A 188 -10.52 20.19 -5.04
CA ILE A 188 -11.03 19.30 -6.11
C ILE A 188 -12.46 18.91 -5.80
N HIS A 189 -13.36 19.02 -6.78
CA HIS A 189 -14.76 18.62 -6.67
C HIS A 189 -15.14 17.65 -7.79
N ILE A 190 -15.46 16.41 -7.42
CA ILE A 190 -15.96 15.37 -8.34
C ILE A 190 -17.41 15.10 -7.96
N LYS A 191 -18.34 15.29 -8.89
CA LYS A 191 -19.78 15.20 -8.61
C LYS A 191 -20.56 14.54 -9.74
N ASP A 192 -21.52 13.67 -9.42
CA ASP A 192 -22.39 13.03 -10.42
C ASP A 192 -21.59 12.29 -11.51
N VAL A 193 -20.44 11.71 -11.15
CA VAL A 193 -19.55 11.01 -12.08
C VAL A 193 -19.78 9.51 -12.02
N ILE A 194 -19.65 8.84 -13.16
CA ILE A 194 -19.64 7.38 -13.24
C ILE A 194 -18.26 6.93 -13.74
N CYS A 195 -17.54 6.17 -12.92
CA CYS A 195 -16.32 5.46 -13.32
C CYS A 195 -16.67 3.99 -13.55
N ASP A 196 -16.58 3.51 -14.79
CA ASP A 196 -17.04 2.17 -15.19
C ASP A 196 -15.97 1.36 -15.91
N ASN A 197 -15.79 0.12 -15.46
CA ASN A 197 -14.97 -0.90 -16.11
C ASN A 197 -13.51 -0.49 -16.33
N HIS A 198 -12.90 0.16 -15.34
CA HIS A 198 -11.47 0.50 -15.39
C HIS A 198 -10.58 -0.72 -15.10
N HIS A 199 -9.35 -0.72 -15.59
CA HIS A 199 -8.42 -1.85 -15.43
C HIS A 199 -7.83 -1.94 -14.02
N ARG A 200 -7.63 -0.79 -13.37
CA ARG A 200 -7.08 -0.70 -12.01
C ARG A 200 -8.15 -0.16 -11.07
N GLN A 201 -8.25 1.14 -10.82
CA GLN A 201 -9.26 1.71 -9.91
C GLN A 201 -10.35 2.52 -10.61
N GLY A 202 -11.47 2.77 -9.93
CA GLY A 202 -12.38 3.84 -10.32
C GLY A 202 -11.74 5.22 -10.12
N ILE A 203 -11.24 5.46 -8.91
CA ILE A 203 -10.52 6.69 -8.53
C ILE A 203 -9.30 6.35 -7.68
N SER A 204 -8.15 6.95 -7.98
CA SER A 204 -6.95 6.91 -7.15
C SER A 204 -6.59 8.30 -6.63
N VAL A 205 -6.37 8.41 -5.31
CA VAL A 205 -6.00 9.65 -4.62
C VAL A 205 -4.64 9.47 -3.96
N ILE A 206 -3.61 10.05 -4.58
CA ILE A 206 -2.24 10.00 -4.08
C ILE A 206 -1.99 11.14 -3.08
N SER A 207 -2.40 12.35 -3.46
CA SER A 207 -2.15 13.54 -2.66
C SER A 207 -3.21 14.60 -2.95
N ALA A 208 -4.04 14.90 -1.95
CA ALA A 208 -5.13 15.84 -2.06
C ALA A 208 -5.31 16.70 -0.79
N GLU A 209 -5.72 17.95 -1.00
CA GLU A 209 -6.12 18.88 0.06
C GLU A 209 -7.44 19.57 -0.31
N ASN A 210 -8.46 19.49 0.55
CA ASN A 210 -9.82 19.96 0.26
C ASN A 210 -10.41 19.25 -0.97
N LEU A 211 -10.61 17.94 -0.84
CA LEU A 211 -11.24 17.09 -1.86
C LEU A 211 -12.68 16.78 -1.46
N LEU A 212 -13.62 17.02 -2.37
CA LEU A 212 -15.01 16.58 -2.25
C LEU A 212 -15.36 15.67 -3.44
N ILE A 213 -15.75 14.43 -3.14
CA ILE A 213 -16.34 13.49 -4.08
C ILE A 213 -17.79 13.27 -3.63
N GLU A 214 -18.76 13.54 -4.50
CA GLU A 214 -20.16 13.34 -4.13
C GLU A 214 -20.99 12.73 -5.26
N ASP A 215 -22.03 11.97 -4.88
CA ASP A 215 -23.01 11.42 -5.81
C ASP A 215 -22.37 10.63 -6.97
N THR A 216 -21.27 9.92 -6.68
CA THR A 216 -20.41 9.26 -7.69
C THR A 216 -20.55 7.75 -7.63
N VAL A 217 -20.53 7.10 -8.80
CA VAL A 217 -20.59 5.63 -8.95
C VAL A 217 -19.25 5.10 -9.44
N MET A 218 -18.65 4.14 -8.74
CA MET A 218 -17.43 3.45 -9.16
C MET A 218 -17.67 1.94 -9.26
N LYS A 219 -17.61 1.38 -10.48
CA LYS A 219 -18.04 0.00 -10.71
C LYS A 219 -17.23 -0.78 -11.73
N ASN A 220 -17.32 -2.11 -11.60
CA ASN A 220 -16.79 -3.10 -12.54
C ASN A 220 -15.26 -3.05 -12.71
N THR A 221 -14.50 -2.58 -11.72
CA THR A 221 -13.04 -2.56 -11.80
C THR A 221 -12.46 -3.97 -11.74
N ALA A 222 -11.64 -4.32 -12.75
CA ALA A 222 -11.07 -5.64 -12.92
C ALA A 222 -9.83 -5.60 -13.83
N GLY A 223 -8.72 -6.20 -13.41
CA GLY A 223 -7.47 -6.19 -14.17
C GLY A 223 -6.21 -6.24 -13.31
N THR A 224 -5.69 -5.08 -12.93
CA THR A 224 -4.49 -4.94 -12.09
C THR A 224 -4.88 -4.50 -10.68
N ASN A 225 -4.30 -5.16 -9.66
CA ASN A 225 -4.51 -4.82 -8.26
C ASN A 225 -4.24 -3.32 -8.00
N PRO A 226 -5.03 -2.66 -7.13
CA PRO A 226 -5.98 -3.26 -6.18
C PRO A 226 -7.36 -3.63 -6.73
N GLN A 227 -7.75 -3.14 -7.92
CA GLN A 227 -9.08 -3.38 -8.51
C GLN A 227 -10.26 -2.82 -7.69
N ALA A 228 -10.06 -1.72 -6.97
CA ALA A 228 -11.01 -1.09 -6.06
C ALA A 228 -11.86 0.02 -6.72
N GLY A 229 -13.00 0.33 -6.10
CA GLY A 229 -13.82 1.49 -6.50
C GLY A 229 -13.06 2.80 -6.31
N VAL A 230 -12.46 2.98 -5.13
CA VAL A 230 -11.53 4.07 -4.82
C VAL A 230 -10.37 3.57 -3.97
N ASP A 231 -9.19 4.17 -4.16
CA ASP A 231 -8.05 3.99 -3.26
C ASP A 231 -7.39 5.31 -2.88
N PHE A 232 -7.26 5.56 -1.58
CA PHE A 232 -6.40 6.60 -1.02
C PHE A 232 -5.02 6.00 -0.73
N GLU A 233 -4.09 6.23 -1.65
CA GLU A 233 -2.81 5.51 -1.74
C GLU A 233 -1.63 6.46 -1.95
N PRO A 234 -1.22 7.23 -0.92
CA PRO A 234 -0.01 8.02 -1.01
C PRO A 234 1.19 7.10 -1.28
N ASN A 235 2.15 7.58 -2.04
CA ASN A 235 3.41 6.91 -2.35
C ASN A 235 4.50 7.16 -1.29
N HIS A 236 4.45 8.27 -0.55
CA HIS A 236 5.48 8.62 0.44
C HIS A 236 5.00 9.58 1.55
N PRO A 237 5.74 9.73 2.67
CA PRO A 237 5.27 10.49 3.84
C PRO A 237 4.99 11.99 3.60
N GLY A 238 5.58 12.58 2.56
CA GLY A 238 5.40 13.99 2.22
C GLY A 238 4.13 14.31 1.41
N GLU A 239 3.29 13.33 1.11
CA GLU A 239 1.99 13.54 0.46
C GLU A 239 0.90 13.82 1.49
N ARG A 240 -0.21 14.42 1.04
CA ARG A 240 -1.26 14.95 1.91
C ARG A 240 -2.58 14.27 1.59
N LEU A 241 -3.34 13.93 2.63
CA LEU A 241 -4.74 13.51 2.52
C LEU A 241 -5.53 14.33 3.54
N VAL A 242 -5.70 15.62 3.26
CA VAL A 242 -6.21 16.60 4.22
C VAL A 242 -7.55 17.12 3.73
N ASN A 243 -8.58 17.00 4.55
CA ASN A 243 -9.95 17.42 4.27
C ASN A 243 -10.51 16.74 3.02
N CYS A 244 -10.43 15.41 2.99
CA CYS A 244 -10.98 14.58 1.93
C CYS A 244 -12.35 14.04 2.35
N VAL A 245 -13.40 14.40 1.62
CA VAL A 245 -14.78 13.98 1.89
C VAL A 245 -15.33 13.22 0.69
N MET A 246 -15.93 12.06 0.95
CA MET A 246 -16.79 11.34 0.03
C MET A 246 -18.21 11.31 0.58
N ARG A 247 -19.24 11.65 -0.20
CA ARG A 247 -20.62 11.57 0.25
C ARG A 247 -21.60 11.03 -0.80
N ASN A 248 -22.54 10.19 -0.37
CA ASN A 248 -23.56 9.59 -1.23
C ASN A 248 -22.99 8.79 -2.43
N CYS A 249 -21.79 8.24 -2.30
CA CYS A 249 -21.17 7.46 -3.38
C CYS A 249 -21.59 5.99 -3.34
N LEU A 250 -21.61 5.35 -4.51
CA LEU A 250 -21.84 3.92 -4.68
C LEU A 250 -20.58 3.27 -5.27
N SER A 251 -20.10 2.22 -4.63
CA SER A 251 -19.06 1.35 -5.19
C SER A 251 -19.62 -0.07 -5.31
N GLU A 252 -19.63 -0.62 -6.52
CA GLU A 252 -20.26 -1.92 -6.78
C GLU A 252 -19.47 -2.82 -7.74
N ASN A 253 -19.55 -4.13 -7.52
CA ASN A 253 -19.03 -5.15 -8.43
C ASN A 253 -17.54 -4.97 -8.79
N ASN A 254 -16.74 -4.51 -7.84
CA ASN A 254 -15.30 -4.34 -8.02
C ASN A 254 -14.59 -5.63 -7.60
N VAL A 255 -13.57 -6.08 -8.34
CA VAL A 255 -12.84 -7.31 -7.98
C VAL A 255 -12.09 -7.11 -6.66
N GLY A 256 -11.59 -5.90 -6.41
CA GLY A 256 -10.98 -5.45 -5.15
C GLY A 256 -11.99 -4.88 -4.15
N GLY A 257 -11.50 -4.04 -3.22
CA GLY A 257 -12.34 -3.40 -2.20
C GLY A 257 -13.28 -2.32 -2.75
N ALA A 258 -14.39 -2.04 -2.08
CA ALA A 258 -15.26 -0.93 -2.46
C ALA A 258 -14.58 0.43 -2.14
N TYR A 259 -14.10 0.57 -0.91
CA TYR A 259 -13.38 1.77 -0.43
C TYR A 259 -12.05 1.34 0.21
N ALA A 260 -10.93 1.58 -0.48
CA ALA A 260 -9.59 1.29 0.02
C ALA A 260 -8.90 2.57 0.51
N LEU A 261 -8.22 2.46 1.65
CA LEU A 261 -7.36 3.48 2.22
C LEU A 261 -6.01 2.82 2.52
N TYR A 262 -5.17 2.67 1.49
CA TYR A 262 -3.81 2.17 1.61
C TYR A 262 -2.83 3.29 1.99
N VAL A 263 -2.84 3.71 3.26
CA VAL A 263 -2.04 4.85 3.75
C VAL A 263 -0.73 4.43 4.44
N VAL A 264 -0.27 3.20 4.20
CA VAL A 264 1.01 2.67 4.72
C VAL A 264 2.20 3.60 4.46
N PRO A 265 2.29 4.31 3.32
CA PRO A 265 3.43 5.18 3.08
C PRO A 265 3.46 6.48 3.89
N LEU A 266 2.39 6.81 4.63
CA LEU A 266 2.41 7.91 5.61
C LEU A 266 3.11 7.47 6.90
N ASP A 267 3.63 8.43 7.66
CA ASP A 267 4.27 8.18 8.96
C ASP A 267 4.07 9.39 9.90
N GLY A 268 4.73 9.39 11.07
CA GLY A 268 4.64 10.47 12.06
C GLY A 268 5.15 11.84 11.57
N THR A 269 5.88 11.89 10.45
CA THR A 269 6.31 13.14 9.80
C THR A 269 5.28 13.69 8.81
N SER A 270 4.30 12.87 8.41
CA SER A 270 3.22 13.28 7.53
C SER A 270 2.33 14.35 8.18
N ALA A 271 1.70 15.17 7.34
CA ALA A 271 0.59 16.00 7.78
C ALA A 271 -0.53 15.11 8.32
N PRO A 272 -1.19 15.46 9.44
CA PRO A 272 -2.31 14.68 9.95
C PRO A 272 -3.38 14.54 8.86
N MET A 273 -3.76 13.30 8.53
CA MET A 273 -4.75 13.06 7.50
C MET A 273 -6.17 13.28 8.04
N SER A 274 -7.10 13.65 7.18
CA SER A 274 -8.53 13.71 7.52
C SER A 274 -9.36 13.24 6.33
N ILE A 275 -9.95 12.05 6.51
CA ILE A 275 -10.81 11.41 5.50
C ILE A 275 -12.19 11.17 6.12
N ARG A 276 -13.23 11.47 5.36
CA ARG A 276 -14.62 11.30 5.80
C ARG A 276 -15.48 10.69 4.69
N LEU A 277 -16.14 9.58 4.98
CA LEU A 277 -17.12 8.93 4.12
C LEU A 277 -18.52 9.12 4.74
N GLU A 278 -19.47 9.66 3.98
CA GLU A 278 -20.83 9.93 4.46
C GLU A 278 -21.88 9.28 3.54
N ASN A 279 -22.76 8.46 4.10
CA ASN A 279 -23.87 7.83 3.38
C ASN A 279 -23.43 7.08 2.11
N CYS A 280 -22.20 6.55 2.11
CA CYS A 280 -21.66 5.78 1.00
C CYS A 280 -22.14 4.33 1.07
N ARG A 281 -22.32 3.70 -0.09
CA ARG A 281 -22.68 2.29 -0.22
C ARG A 281 -21.59 1.52 -0.94
N GLY A 282 -21.19 0.37 -0.38
CA GLY A 282 -20.39 -0.64 -1.04
C GLY A 282 -21.24 -1.89 -1.26
N THR A 283 -21.11 -2.54 -2.41
CA THR A 283 -21.73 -3.85 -2.64
C THR A 283 -20.88 -4.76 -3.54
N THR A 284 -21.04 -6.09 -3.40
CA THR A 284 -20.49 -7.11 -4.32
C THR A 284 -19.00 -6.97 -4.62
N SER A 285 -18.23 -6.45 -3.66
CA SER A 285 -16.78 -6.21 -3.75
C SER A 285 -16.01 -7.17 -2.85
N ALA A 286 -14.68 -7.23 -2.94
CA ALA A 286 -13.87 -8.11 -2.08
C ALA A 286 -14.04 -7.75 -0.60
N PHE A 287 -14.04 -6.46 -0.29
CA PHE A 287 -14.25 -5.91 1.06
C PHE A 287 -15.07 -4.62 0.95
N GLY A 288 -15.76 -4.23 2.02
CA GLY A 288 -16.48 -2.95 2.05
C GLY A 288 -15.54 -1.76 2.22
N LEU A 289 -15.05 -1.55 3.43
CA LEU A 289 -13.96 -0.62 3.72
C LEU A 289 -12.69 -1.40 4.08
N ASN A 290 -11.54 -1.01 3.53
CA ASN A 290 -10.24 -1.51 3.94
C ASN A 290 -9.30 -0.35 4.29
N LEU A 291 -9.09 -0.11 5.58
CA LEU A 291 -8.15 0.87 6.11
C LEU A 291 -6.87 0.16 6.56
N LEU A 292 -5.75 0.47 5.90
CA LEU A 292 -4.45 -0.10 6.23
C LEU A 292 -3.41 1.00 6.40
N THR A 293 -2.78 1.02 7.58
CA THR A 293 -1.85 2.08 7.96
C THR A 293 -0.48 1.53 8.35
N SER A 294 0.53 2.39 8.38
CA SER A 294 1.78 2.09 9.08
C SER A 294 1.57 2.24 10.59
N ASN A 295 2.42 1.56 11.36
CA ASN A 295 2.36 1.55 12.81
C ASN A 295 3.78 1.47 13.37
N GLY A 296 4.31 2.60 13.83
CA GLY A 296 5.66 2.78 14.36
C GLY A 296 6.77 2.86 13.31
N GLY A 297 7.99 2.49 13.72
CA GLY A 297 9.21 2.61 12.92
C GLY A 297 9.91 3.98 13.06
N ASP A 298 11.00 4.18 12.31
CA ASP A 298 11.89 5.35 12.46
C ASP A 298 11.19 6.71 12.22
N GLY A 299 10.17 6.73 11.37
CA GLY A 299 9.34 7.91 11.09
C GLY A 299 8.16 8.10 12.06
N GLY A 300 7.92 7.13 12.95
CA GLY A 300 6.75 7.08 13.83
C GLY A 300 5.44 6.74 13.10
N SER A 301 4.37 6.61 13.88
CA SER A 301 3.01 6.32 13.39
C SER A 301 2.32 7.55 12.79
N PRO A 302 1.52 7.39 11.71
CA PRO A 302 0.74 8.46 11.11
C PRO A 302 -0.32 8.97 12.09
N ARG A 303 -0.77 10.20 11.86
CA ARG A 303 -1.78 10.87 12.68
C ARG A 303 -2.97 11.27 11.84
N GLY A 304 -4.12 11.46 12.47
CA GLY A 304 -5.28 12.02 11.78
C GLY A 304 -6.62 11.47 12.22
N THR A 305 -7.59 11.53 11.32
CA THR A 305 -8.95 11.06 11.54
C THR A 305 -9.49 10.33 10.31
N VAL A 306 -10.21 9.23 10.54
CA VAL A 306 -11.05 8.58 9.53
C VAL A 306 -12.47 8.45 10.07
N ASP A 307 -13.40 9.20 9.51
CA ASP A 307 -14.82 9.14 9.86
C ASP A 307 -15.61 8.41 8.77
N VAL A 308 -16.42 7.43 9.16
CA VAL A 308 -17.30 6.68 8.27
C VAL A 308 -18.71 6.76 8.87
N VAL A 309 -19.61 7.48 8.23
CA VAL A 309 -20.90 7.88 8.81
C VAL A 309 -22.05 7.49 7.91
N GLY A 310 -22.99 6.68 8.42
CA GLY A 310 -24.19 6.29 7.66
C GLY A 310 -23.90 5.35 6.48
N CYS A 311 -22.70 4.77 6.40
CA CYS A 311 -22.31 3.94 5.26
C CYS A 311 -22.86 2.52 5.35
N THR A 312 -23.15 1.91 4.20
CA THR A 312 -23.62 0.52 4.12
C THR A 312 -22.65 -0.35 3.30
N PHE A 313 -22.25 -1.48 3.85
CA PHE A 313 -21.41 -2.48 3.18
C PHE A 313 -22.19 -3.78 3.07
N ALA A 314 -22.71 -4.06 1.88
CA ALA A 314 -23.60 -5.20 1.61
C ALA A 314 -22.92 -6.27 0.75
N ASP A 315 -23.17 -7.54 1.03
CA ASP A 315 -22.85 -8.67 0.14
C ASP A 315 -21.37 -8.69 -0.30
N MET A 316 -20.49 -8.42 0.65
CA MET A 316 -19.04 -8.43 0.44
C MET A 316 -18.54 -9.88 0.39
N ARG A 317 -17.65 -10.18 -0.56
CA ARG A 317 -17.03 -11.53 -0.63
C ARG A 317 -16.21 -11.85 0.62
N GLY A 318 -15.54 -10.85 1.19
CA GLY A 318 -14.86 -10.89 2.48
C GLY A 318 -15.55 -10.00 3.51
N ALA A 319 -14.79 -9.52 4.51
CA ALA A 319 -15.33 -8.68 5.58
C ALA A 319 -15.90 -7.34 5.06
N GLY A 320 -16.92 -6.84 5.75
CA GLY A 320 -17.52 -5.54 5.46
C GLY A 320 -16.59 -4.40 5.88
N ILE A 321 -15.94 -4.52 7.03
CA ILE A 321 -14.98 -3.55 7.55
C ILE A 321 -13.68 -4.27 7.89
N VAL A 322 -12.59 -3.80 7.30
CA VAL A 322 -11.22 -4.25 7.59
C VAL A 322 -10.41 -3.04 8.05
N VAL A 323 -9.85 -3.13 9.26
CA VAL A 323 -9.01 -2.08 9.85
C VAL A 323 -7.71 -2.71 10.32
N THR A 324 -6.61 -2.31 9.72
CA THR A 324 -5.29 -2.89 9.97
C THR A 324 -4.29 -1.82 10.42
N ASN A 325 -3.56 -2.13 11.49
CA ASN A 325 -2.44 -1.33 12.02
C ASN A 325 -2.77 0.08 12.54
N VAL A 326 -4.05 0.48 12.64
CA VAL A 326 -4.43 1.83 13.11
C VAL A 326 -3.76 2.13 14.46
N PRO A 327 -2.82 3.09 14.53
CA PRO A 327 -2.08 3.37 15.75
C PRO A 327 -2.98 4.04 16.77
N ALA A 328 -3.10 3.42 17.94
CA ALA A 328 -3.90 3.94 19.05
C ALA A 328 -3.45 5.37 19.43
N GLU A 329 -4.41 6.19 19.85
CA GLU A 329 -4.23 7.58 20.32
C GLU A 329 -3.63 8.56 19.29
N ARG A 330 -3.37 8.10 18.06
CA ARG A 330 -2.78 8.92 16.99
C ARG A 330 -3.74 9.12 15.84
N MET A 331 -4.66 8.18 15.63
CA MET A 331 -5.51 8.17 14.44
C MET A 331 -6.93 7.72 14.75
N ALA A 332 -7.74 8.67 15.21
CA ALA A 332 -9.11 8.43 15.58
C ALA A 332 -9.92 7.91 14.39
N THR A 333 -10.44 6.70 14.52
CA THR A 333 -11.20 6.02 13.48
C THR A 333 -12.61 5.75 13.98
N ARG A 334 -13.62 6.28 13.30
CA ARG A 334 -15.00 6.26 13.80
C ARG A 334 -15.93 5.74 12.73
N PHE A 335 -16.71 4.72 13.09
CA PHE A 335 -17.85 4.23 12.33
C PHE A 335 -19.10 4.67 13.06
N VAL A 336 -19.98 5.44 12.41
CA VAL A 336 -21.16 6.01 13.06
C VAL A 336 -22.39 5.64 12.24
N ARG A 337 -23.29 4.85 12.81
CA ARG A 337 -24.53 4.38 12.16
C ARG A 337 -24.25 3.68 10.83
N CYS A 338 -23.17 2.91 10.76
CA CYS A 338 -22.85 2.10 9.58
C CYS A 338 -23.56 0.75 9.64
N THR A 339 -23.87 0.18 8.49
CA THR A 339 -24.52 -1.13 8.36
C THR A 339 -23.62 -2.08 7.59
N VAL A 340 -23.38 -3.28 8.14
CA VAL A 340 -22.77 -4.40 7.41
C VAL A 340 -23.81 -5.50 7.28
N THR A 341 -24.05 -5.99 6.06
CA THR A 341 -25.00 -7.07 5.78
C THR A 341 -24.42 -8.05 4.78
N GLY A 342 -24.64 -9.36 4.97
CA GLY A 342 -24.23 -10.38 4.00
C GLY A 342 -22.72 -10.43 3.72
N ALA A 343 -21.88 -9.95 4.64
CA ALA A 343 -20.43 -9.98 4.46
C ALA A 343 -19.86 -11.37 4.71
N ALA A 344 -18.91 -11.81 3.88
CA ALA A 344 -18.15 -13.05 4.07
C ALA A 344 -19.03 -14.30 4.31
N THR A 345 -20.20 -14.40 3.68
CA THR A 345 -21.16 -15.49 3.94
C THR A 345 -20.62 -16.87 3.55
N GLU A 346 -19.65 -16.93 2.64
CA GLU A 346 -18.97 -18.15 2.20
C GLU A 346 -17.66 -18.43 2.99
N GLN A 347 -17.31 -17.59 3.97
CA GLN A 347 -16.07 -17.66 4.76
C GLN A 347 -16.39 -17.62 6.27
N PRO A 348 -16.82 -18.73 6.89
CA PRO A 348 -17.29 -18.76 8.26
C PRO A 348 -16.26 -18.29 9.31
N GLU A 349 -14.97 -18.40 9.01
CA GLU A 349 -13.83 -17.95 9.83
C GLU A 349 -13.56 -16.44 9.80
N THR A 350 -14.13 -15.73 8.82
CA THR A 350 -13.98 -14.29 8.63
C THR A 350 -15.16 -13.56 9.29
N SER A 351 -14.90 -12.66 10.24
CA SER A 351 -15.97 -11.85 10.85
C SER A 351 -16.38 -10.67 9.94
N PRO A 352 -17.62 -10.16 10.05
CA PRO A 352 -18.06 -8.96 9.34
C PRO A 352 -17.17 -7.73 9.61
N ILE A 353 -16.64 -7.62 10.84
CA ILE A 353 -15.61 -6.66 11.23
C ILE A 353 -14.31 -7.39 11.54
N MET A 354 -13.24 -7.04 10.83
CA MET A 354 -11.89 -7.55 11.03
C MET A 354 -10.97 -6.42 11.45
N LEU A 355 -10.41 -6.55 12.66
CA LEU A 355 -9.29 -5.75 13.13
C LEU A 355 -8.03 -6.60 13.01
N SER A 356 -6.90 -6.01 12.65
CA SER A 356 -5.65 -6.78 12.58
C SER A 356 -4.39 -5.94 12.70
N THR A 357 -3.28 -6.63 12.94
CA THR A 357 -1.93 -6.10 12.72
C THR A 357 -1.32 -6.72 11.46
N ARG A 358 -0.21 -6.14 11.00
CA ARG A 358 0.73 -6.77 10.07
C ARG A 358 2.11 -6.79 10.69
N SER A 359 2.96 -7.68 10.18
CA SER A 359 4.37 -7.73 10.52
C SER A 359 5.02 -6.35 10.47
N GLY A 360 5.82 -6.05 11.50
CA GLY A 360 6.45 -4.74 11.67
C GLY A 360 5.58 -3.66 12.32
N ALA A 361 4.38 -3.98 12.83
CA ALA A 361 3.68 -3.12 13.78
C ALA A 361 4.41 -3.08 15.13
N TYR A 362 4.33 -1.94 15.81
CA TYR A 362 5.13 -1.63 17.01
C TYR A 362 4.31 -1.05 18.16
N ASP A 363 3.49 -0.06 17.83
CA ASP A 363 2.64 0.67 18.75
C ASP A 363 1.32 -0.12 18.94
N PRO A 364 0.65 0.02 20.09
CA PRO A 364 -0.71 -0.47 20.25
C PRO A 364 -1.62 -0.03 19.10
N VAL A 365 -2.54 -0.91 18.72
CA VAL A 365 -3.58 -0.57 17.74
C VAL A 365 -4.88 -0.26 18.46
N GLY A 366 -5.69 0.65 17.91
CA GLY A 366 -6.85 1.13 18.65
C GLY A 366 -7.40 2.45 18.17
N ASP A 367 -8.10 3.12 19.08
CA ASP A 367 -8.81 4.39 18.83
C ASP A 367 -9.89 4.21 17.74
N ILE A 368 -10.65 3.12 17.87
CA ILE A 368 -11.68 2.70 16.91
C ILE A 368 -13.04 2.70 17.60
N ALA A 369 -13.91 3.63 17.23
CA ALA A 369 -15.27 3.70 17.77
C ALA A 369 -16.30 3.18 16.77
N PHE A 370 -17.16 2.26 17.20
CA PHE A 370 -18.36 1.83 16.47
C PHE A 370 -19.60 2.39 17.15
N VAL A 371 -20.12 3.52 16.69
CA VAL A 371 -21.26 4.22 17.31
C VAL A 371 -22.55 3.82 16.60
N ASP A 372 -23.39 3.01 17.25
CA ASP A 372 -24.70 2.59 16.73
C ASP A 372 -24.63 1.87 15.38
N CYS A 373 -23.59 1.06 15.15
CA CYS A 373 -23.43 0.30 13.91
C CYS A 373 -24.30 -0.95 13.91
N THR A 374 -24.90 -1.30 12.78
CA THR A 374 -25.72 -2.51 12.62
C THR A 374 -24.92 -3.59 11.90
N ILE A 375 -24.88 -4.80 12.47
CA ILE A 375 -24.29 -5.99 11.84
C ILE A 375 -25.41 -7.01 11.63
N GLU A 376 -25.78 -7.22 10.38
CA GLU A 376 -26.75 -8.24 9.97
C GLU A 376 -25.99 -9.43 9.37
N ASP A 377 -25.96 -10.54 10.10
CA ASP A 377 -25.12 -11.69 9.79
C ASP A 377 -25.94 -12.98 9.88
N SER A 378 -26.07 -13.69 8.77
CA SER A 378 -26.74 -14.99 8.72
C SER A 378 -25.85 -16.14 9.17
N VAL A 379 -24.54 -15.90 9.33
CA VAL A 379 -23.56 -16.90 9.76
C VAL A 379 -23.39 -16.84 11.28
N GLU A 380 -23.38 -18.00 11.94
CA GLU A 380 -23.18 -18.11 13.39
C GLU A 380 -21.69 -17.97 13.75
N ARG A 381 -21.25 -16.74 14.04
CA ARG A 381 -19.87 -16.40 14.41
C ARG A 381 -19.78 -15.12 15.26
N ARG A 382 -18.60 -14.69 15.69
CA ARG A 382 -18.44 -13.38 16.35
C ARG A 382 -18.53 -12.25 15.31
N PRO A 383 -19.21 -11.12 15.60
CA PRO A 383 -19.38 -10.02 14.64
C PRO A 383 -18.08 -9.23 14.41
N LEU A 384 -17.16 -9.28 15.38
CA LEU A 384 -15.87 -8.62 15.37
C LEU A 384 -14.79 -9.64 15.77
N ARG A 385 -13.68 -9.63 15.03
CA ARG A 385 -12.49 -10.41 15.34
C ARG A 385 -11.26 -9.50 15.27
N TYR A 386 -10.27 -9.79 16.11
CA TYR A 386 -8.93 -9.21 16.02
C TYR A 386 -7.89 -10.29 15.73
N VAL A 387 -7.02 -10.03 14.75
CA VAL A 387 -5.92 -10.91 14.38
C VAL A 387 -4.61 -10.16 14.59
N ASP A 388 -3.91 -10.49 15.68
CA ASP A 388 -2.59 -9.96 15.93
C ASP A 388 -1.53 -10.85 15.27
N VAL A 389 -1.11 -10.47 14.06
CA VAL A 389 -0.03 -11.15 13.32
C VAL A 389 1.31 -11.05 14.07
N VAL A 390 1.51 -9.97 14.83
CA VAL A 390 2.73 -9.73 15.61
C VAL A 390 2.70 -10.50 16.95
N GLY A 391 1.52 -10.73 17.52
CA GLY A 391 1.22 -11.56 18.69
C GLY A 391 1.42 -10.92 20.07
N ASP A 392 1.96 -9.70 20.14
CA ASP A 392 2.10 -8.93 21.38
C ASP A 392 1.64 -7.47 21.26
N ILE A 393 0.87 -7.15 20.22
CA ILE A 393 0.32 -5.82 20.00
C ILE A 393 -1.05 -5.75 20.65
N GLN A 394 -1.15 -4.88 21.65
CA GLN A 394 -2.39 -4.64 22.36
C GLN A 394 -3.40 -3.94 21.45
N LEU A 395 -4.63 -4.46 21.43
CA LEU A 395 -5.79 -3.74 20.96
C LEU A 395 -6.34 -2.91 22.11
N THR A 396 -6.43 -1.59 21.91
CA THR A 396 -6.86 -0.62 22.93
C THR A 396 -7.96 0.27 22.37
N GLU A 397 -8.76 0.89 23.24
CA GLU A 397 -9.72 1.93 22.85
C GLU A 397 -10.65 1.54 21.68
N VAL A 398 -11.11 0.28 21.67
CA VAL A 398 -12.20 -0.17 20.80
C VAL A 398 -13.50 0.02 21.58
N THR A 399 -14.36 0.93 21.12
CA THR A 399 -15.49 1.40 21.91
C THR A 399 -16.78 1.47 21.10
N GLY A 400 -17.90 1.64 21.81
CA GLY A 400 -19.19 1.98 21.22
C GLY A 400 -20.24 0.88 21.37
N THR A 401 -21.14 0.78 20.40
CA THR A 401 -22.29 -0.11 20.44
C THR A 401 -22.61 -0.68 19.05
N LEU A 402 -22.85 -2.00 19.01
CA LEU A 402 -23.33 -2.71 17.85
C LEU A 402 -24.80 -3.12 18.03
N LEU A 403 -25.58 -3.05 16.96
CA LEU A 403 -26.88 -3.70 16.84
C LEU A 403 -26.68 -4.97 16.01
N LEU A 404 -26.71 -6.13 16.64
CA LEU A 404 -26.56 -7.42 16.00
C LEU A 404 -27.95 -7.91 15.56
N LYS A 405 -28.13 -8.15 14.27
CA LYS A 405 -29.36 -8.70 13.70
C LYS A 405 -29.09 -10.10 13.18
N ARG A 406 -29.75 -11.10 13.77
CA ARG A 406 -29.60 -12.52 13.40
C ARG A 406 -30.92 -13.25 13.54
N ASN A 407 -31.34 -13.98 12.52
CA ASN A 407 -32.55 -14.82 12.54
C ASN A 407 -33.81 -14.08 13.06
N GLY A 408 -33.97 -12.81 12.68
CA GLY A 408 -35.08 -11.96 13.11
C GLY A 408 -34.97 -11.39 14.53
N VAL A 409 -33.93 -11.75 15.28
CA VAL A 409 -33.62 -11.19 16.60
C VAL A 409 -32.67 -10.00 16.43
N THR A 410 -32.93 -8.91 17.16
CA THR A 410 -32.03 -7.76 17.26
C THR A 410 -31.54 -7.63 18.68
N GLU A 411 -30.22 -7.65 18.86
CA GLU A 411 -29.54 -7.47 20.13
C GLU A 411 -28.66 -6.22 20.08
N ARG A 412 -28.65 -5.43 21.16
CA ARG A 412 -27.77 -4.26 21.29
C ARG A 412 -26.63 -4.61 22.23
N VAL A 413 -25.41 -4.57 21.74
CA VAL A 413 -24.20 -4.94 22.48
C VAL A 413 -23.28 -3.73 22.61
N ALA A 414 -22.98 -3.33 23.85
CA ALA A 414 -21.94 -2.35 24.13
C ALA A 414 -20.56 -3.03 24.06
N LEU A 415 -19.59 -2.41 23.39
CA LEU A 415 -18.21 -2.90 23.30
C LEU A 415 -17.45 -2.53 24.57
N THR A 416 -17.72 -3.25 25.66
CA THR A 416 -16.98 -3.16 26.92
C THR A 416 -15.72 -4.03 26.87
N SER A 417 -14.82 -3.87 27.85
CA SER A 417 -13.66 -4.76 28.01
C SER A 417 -14.06 -6.22 28.05
N ASP A 418 -15.09 -6.57 28.82
CA ASP A 418 -15.51 -7.96 29.03
C ASP A 418 -16.03 -8.60 27.74
N VAL A 419 -16.80 -7.84 26.94
CA VAL A 419 -17.30 -8.30 25.64
C VAL A 419 -16.15 -8.49 24.65
N LEU A 420 -15.19 -7.56 24.62
CA LEU A 420 -14.03 -7.67 23.76
C LEU A 420 -13.12 -8.83 24.16
N ASP A 421 -12.89 -9.05 25.46
CA ASP A 421 -12.14 -10.19 25.98
C ASP A 421 -12.80 -11.53 25.63
N GLU A 422 -14.15 -11.57 25.60
CA GLU A 422 -14.91 -12.75 25.16
C GLU A 422 -14.82 -12.98 23.65
N TRP A 423 -14.89 -11.93 22.84
CA TRP A 423 -14.92 -12.03 21.37
C TRP A 423 -13.53 -12.17 20.75
N ILE A 424 -12.52 -11.63 21.44
CA ILE A 424 -11.13 -11.58 21.05
C ILE A 424 -10.35 -12.36 22.10
N PRO A 425 -10.36 -13.71 22.04
CA PRO A 425 -9.61 -14.50 22.99
C PRO A 425 -8.13 -14.10 22.91
N ALA A 426 -7.60 -13.61 24.02
CA ALA A 426 -6.28 -13.02 24.05
C ALA A 426 -5.21 -14.06 23.69
N ARG A 427 -4.51 -13.84 22.57
CA ARG A 427 -3.18 -14.44 22.39
C ARG A 427 -2.21 -13.62 23.22
N LYS A 428 -2.03 -14.00 24.48
CA LYS A 428 -1.08 -13.34 25.38
C LYS A 428 0.30 -13.95 25.19
N LEU A 429 1.00 -13.56 24.11
CA LEU A 429 2.46 -13.62 24.21
C LEU A 429 2.86 -12.68 25.35
N LYS A 430 3.78 -13.14 26.21
CA LYS A 430 4.29 -12.34 27.31
C LYS A 430 4.96 -11.07 26.76
N HIS A 431 4.61 -9.91 27.29
CA HIS A 431 5.26 -8.67 26.87
C HIS A 431 6.68 -8.61 27.46
N ILE A 432 7.68 -8.84 26.61
CA ILE A 432 9.09 -8.60 26.93
C ILE A 432 9.57 -7.46 26.02
N PRO A 433 10.07 -6.34 26.58
CA PRO A 433 10.46 -5.18 25.79
C PRO A 433 11.68 -5.49 24.91
N ARG A 434 11.78 -4.81 23.76
CA ARG A 434 12.99 -4.83 22.94
C ARG A 434 14.07 -4.00 23.60
N LEU A 435 15.29 -4.51 23.60
CA LEU A 435 16.44 -3.73 24.05
C LEU A 435 16.86 -2.75 22.95
N LYS A 436 16.96 -1.47 23.28
CA LYS A 436 17.43 -0.44 22.34
C LYS A 436 18.93 -0.63 22.09
N LEU A 437 19.31 -0.74 20.82
CA LEU A 437 20.72 -0.85 20.42
C LEU A 437 21.41 0.52 20.50
N ASP A 438 22.46 0.60 21.32
CA ASP A 438 23.46 1.67 21.24
C ASP A 438 24.68 1.15 20.47
N LEU A 439 24.76 1.52 19.19
CA LEU A 439 25.86 1.12 18.29
C LEU A 439 27.23 1.55 18.80
N GLY A 440 27.31 2.61 19.61
CA GLY A 440 28.56 3.09 20.19
C GLY A 440 29.15 2.17 21.25
N THR A 441 28.35 1.26 21.80
CA THR A 441 28.77 0.34 22.87
C THR A 441 29.09 -1.06 22.35
N LEU A 442 28.76 -1.39 21.11
CA LEU A 442 28.90 -2.76 20.62
C LEU A 442 30.36 -3.12 20.30
N THR A 443 30.77 -4.30 20.74
CA THR A 443 32.08 -4.90 20.46
C THR A 443 31.93 -6.37 20.03
N PRO A 444 32.86 -6.93 19.26
CA PRO A 444 32.88 -8.36 18.98
C PRO A 444 32.93 -9.21 20.25
N THR A 445 32.32 -10.40 20.22
CA THR A 445 32.43 -11.39 21.30
C THR A 445 33.81 -12.05 21.35
N ALA A 446 34.50 -12.15 20.20
CA ALA A 446 35.87 -12.64 20.07
C ALA A 446 36.77 -11.56 19.44
N VAL A 447 38.01 -11.44 19.93
CA VAL A 447 38.96 -10.39 19.51
C VAL A 447 39.50 -10.63 18.09
N ASP A 448 39.58 -11.87 17.62
CA ASP A 448 39.96 -12.25 16.25
C ASP A 448 39.36 -13.62 15.90
N PRO A 449 38.10 -13.69 15.47
CA PRO A 449 37.48 -14.97 15.09
C PRO A 449 38.16 -15.56 13.84
N PRO A 450 38.20 -16.90 13.71
CA PRO A 450 38.74 -17.56 12.52
C PRO A 450 38.07 -17.05 11.23
N ALA A 451 38.84 -16.94 10.14
CA ALA A 451 38.33 -16.39 8.87
C ALA A 451 37.10 -17.14 8.30
N ALA A 452 36.96 -18.43 8.62
CA ALA A 452 35.79 -19.23 8.27
C ALA A 452 34.52 -18.76 8.99
N GLU A 453 34.62 -18.34 10.25
CA GLU A 453 33.52 -17.85 11.08
C GLU A 453 33.04 -16.46 10.65
N LEU A 454 33.86 -15.74 9.88
CA LEU A 454 33.49 -14.45 9.28
C LEU A 454 32.58 -14.61 8.07
N GLN A 455 32.53 -15.79 7.45
CA GLN A 455 31.74 -15.98 6.24
C GLN A 455 30.25 -16.11 6.59
N PRO A 456 29.39 -15.25 6.04
CA PRO A 456 27.97 -15.29 6.35
C PRO A 456 27.33 -16.53 5.71
N GLN A 457 26.32 -17.08 6.40
CA GLN A 457 25.39 -17.99 5.75
C GLN A 457 24.56 -17.20 4.72
N PRO A 458 24.12 -17.83 3.61
CA PRO A 458 23.35 -17.17 2.56
C PRO A 458 21.89 -16.92 2.98
N VAL A 459 21.70 -16.18 4.07
CA VAL A 459 20.38 -15.80 4.59
C VAL A 459 19.73 -14.83 3.63
N ARG A 460 18.57 -15.20 3.09
CA ARG A 460 17.77 -14.31 2.27
C ARG A 460 16.92 -13.41 3.16
N GLN A 461 17.07 -12.10 2.98
CA GLN A 461 16.24 -11.10 3.65
C GLN A 461 15.49 -10.25 2.62
N ARG A 462 14.26 -9.87 2.94
CA ARG A 462 13.38 -9.06 2.08
C ARG A 462 13.03 -7.73 2.73
N LEU A 463 12.29 -6.88 2.00
CA LEU A 463 11.85 -5.56 2.45
C LEU A 463 13.04 -4.62 2.66
N ALA A 464 13.24 -4.12 3.88
CA ALA A 464 14.40 -3.33 4.26
C ALA A 464 15.36 -4.22 5.04
N VAL A 465 16.63 -4.26 4.65
CA VAL A 465 17.62 -5.21 5.17
C VAL A 465 18.78 -4.45 5.81
N THR A 466 19.11 -4.80 7.05
CA THR A 466 20.16 -4.12 7.83
C THR A 466 21.16 -5.13 8.38
N TYR A 467 22.44 -4.84 8.22
CA TYR A 467 23.54 -5.58 8.85
C TYR A 467 24.38 -4.64 9.72
N LEU A 468 25.03 -5.21 10.73
CA LEU A 468 26.03 -4.56 11.56
C LEU A 468 27.39 -5.21 11.32
N LEU A 469 28.40 -4.39 11.13
CA LEU A 469 29.79 -4.83 10.96
C LEU A 469 30.68 -4.04 11.89
N TYR A 470 31.56 -4.71 12.64
CA TYR A 470 32.58 -4.04 13.45
C TYR A 470 33.93 -4.05 12.74
N ALA A 471 34.60 -2.89 12.70
CA ALA A 471 35.94 -2.74 12.15
C ALA A 471 36.78 -1.76 12.96
N LEU A 472 38.09 -1.96 12.98
CA LEU A 472 39.06 -1.03 13.56
C LEU A 472 39.38 0.10 12.57
N ALA A 473 39.79 1.25 13.09
CA ALA A 473 40.24 2.37 12.27
C ALA A 473 41.39 1.93 11.35
N GLY A 474 41.22 2.15 10.05
CA GLY A 474 42.19 1.78 9.02
C GLY A 474 41.94 0.42 8.37
N ASP A 475 41.05 -0.42 8.89
CA ASP A 475 40.80 -1.75 8.33
C ASP A 475 40.27 -1.68 6.87
N PRO A 476 40.77 -2.54 5.96
CA PRO A 476 40.17 -2.71 4.64
C PRO A 476 38.93 -3.60 4.74
N VAL A 477 37.76 -2.98 4.72
CA VAL A 477 36.48 -3.68 4.77
C VAL A 477 36.00 -4.01 3.35
N SER A 478 35.51 -5.23 3.18
CA SER A 478 34.88 -5.77 1.97
C SER A 478 33.70 -6.67 2.34
N LEU A 479 32.56 -6.43 1.68
CA LEU A 479 31.31 -7.19 1.83
C LEU A 479 30.69 -7.44 0.47
N SER A 480 30.26 -8.66 0.18
CA SER A 480 29.51 -8.95 -1.04
C SER A 480 28.09 -9.43 -0.76
N PHE A 481 27.19 -8.99 -1.64
CA PHE A 481 25.77 -9.33 -1.59
C PHE A 481 25.30 -9.75 -2.97
N SER A 482 24.36 -10.69 -3.05
CA SER A 482 23.59 -10.94 -4.27
C SER A 482 22.19 -10.35 -4.18
N TYR A 483 21.69 -9.86 -5.31
CA TYR A 483 20.34 -9.31 -5.47
C TYR A 483 19.44 -10.33 -6.18
N ASP A 484 18.80 -11.20 -5.39
CA ASP A 484 18.16 -12.41 -5.89
C ASP A 484 16.65 -12.17 -6.11
N GLN A 485 16.15 -12.71 -7.23
CA GLN A 485 14.73 -12.61 -7.59
C GLN A 485 13.84 -13.38 -6.61
N VAL A 486 12.68 -12.80 -6.30
CA VAL A 486 11.59 -13.48 -5.59
C VAL A 486 10.34 -13.47 -6.46
N GLY A 487 9.63 -14.59 -6.53
CA GLY A 487 8.43 -14.74 -7.36
C GLY A 487 8.65 -14.25 -8.80
N ARG A 488 7.77 -13.34 -9.24
CA ARG A 488 7.83 -12.70 -10.58
C ARG A 488 8.36 -11.25 -10.54
N TYR A 489 8.88 -10.80 -9.40
CA TYR A 489 9.35 -9.42 -9.27
C TYR A 489 10.57 -9.17 -10.16
N GLY A 490 10.57 -8.06 -10.90
CA GLY A 490 11.73 -7.58 -11.65
C GLY A 490 12.62 -6.68 -10.78
N GLY A 491 13.82 -6.38 -11.27
CA GLY A 491 14.73 -5.44 -10.62
C GLY A 491 15.79 -4.92 -11.59
N SER A 492 16.36 -3.76 -11.28
CA SER A 492 17.51 -3.21 -12.02
C SER A 492 18.77 -3.23 -11.16
N LYS A 493 18.75 -2.53 -10.03
CA LYS A 493 19.84 -2.45 -9.07
C LYS A 493 19.32 -2.30 -7.64
N MET A 494 19.96 -2.99 -6.70
CA MET A 494 19.74 -2.82 -5.27
C MET A 494 20.78 -1.84 -4.71
N PRO A 495 20.37 -0.70 -4.13
CA PRO A 495 21.31 0.20 -3.48
C PRO A 495 21.77 -0.37 -2.14
N VAL A 496 23.06 -0.20 -1.86
CA VAL A 496 23.73 -0.53 -0.60
C VAL A 496 24.34 0.75 -0.05
N ARG A 497 24.09 1.04 1.22
CA ARG A 497 24.65 2.19 1.94
C ARG A 497 25.33 1.71 3.21
N VAL A 498 26.54 2.20 3.46
CA VAL A 498 27.28 1.97 4.70
C VAL A 498 27.37 3.29 5.46
N THR A 499 26.93 3.30 6.71
CA THR A 499 27.07 4.43 7.62
C THR A 499 27.89 4.07 8.84
N SER A 500 28.66 5.03 9.35
CA SER A 500 29.35 4.90 10.64
C SER A 500 28.35 4.95 11.80
N ARG A 501 28.84 4.65 13.01
CA ARG A 501 28.08 4.86 14.26
C ARG A 501 27.63 6.31 14.51
N THR A 502 28.26 7.29 13.86
CA THR A 502 27.87 8.72 13.93
C THR A 502 26.81 9.10 12.89
N GLY A 503 26.45 8.18 11.98
CA GLY A 503 25.48 8.40 10.92
C GLY A 503 26.08 8.88 9.60
N ASP A 504 27.39 9.12 9.54
CA ASP A 504 28.08 9.56 8.32
C ASP A 504 28.09 8.45 7.27
N ILE A 505 27.83 8.80 6.01
CA ILE A 505 27.91 7.84 4.92
C ILE A 505 29.38 7.59 4.60
N VAL A 506 29.83 6.34 4.76
CA VAL A 506 31.23 5.92 4.56
C VAL A 506 31.42 5.27 3.20
N ALA A 507 30.39 4.58 2.70
CA ALA A 507 30.40 3.99 1.36
C ALA A 507 28.99 3.84 0.80
N THR A 508 28.90 3.81 -0.53
CA THR A 508 27.70 3.44 -1.27
C THR A 508 28.07 2.51 -2.41
N ALA A 509 27.22 1.53 -2.68
CA ALA A 509 27.36 0.65 -3.82
C ALA A 509 25.99 0.30 -4.40
N THR A 510 25.97 -0.38 -5.54
CA THR A 510 24.76 -0.95 -6.12
C THR A 510 25.03 -2.37 -6.58
N VAL A 511 24.11 -3.28 -6.29
CA VAL A 511 24.17 -4.67 -6.75
C VAL A 511 23.21 -4.84 -7.93
N PRO A 512 23.68 -5.18 -9.14
CA PRO A 512 22.80 -5.43 -10.28
C PRO A 512 21.86 -6.61 -10.01
N PHE A 513 20.66 -6.56 -10.59
CA PHE A 513 19.67 -7.62 -10.44
C PHE A 513 20.18 -8.97 -10.92
N GLN A 514 19.95 -10.02 -10.12
CA GLN A 514 20.45 -11.38 -10.32
C GLN A 514 21.98 -11.48 -10.43
N LYS A 515 22.70 -10.54 -9.82
CA LYS A 515 24.18 -10.55 -9.74
C LYS A 515 24.63 -10.39 -8.29
N GLU A 516 25.90 -10.70 -8.09
CA GLU A 516 26.64 -10.37 -6.87
C GLU A 516 27.49 -9.12 -7.10
N SER A 517 27.65 -8.30 -6.08
CA SER A 517 28.59 -7.18 -6.09
C SER A 517 29.13 -6.90 -4.70
N THR A 518 30.29 -6.25 -4.67
CA THR A 518 31.03 -5.96 -3.45
C THR A 518 30.95 -4.46 -3.12
N VAL A 519 30.71 -4.15 -1.85
CA VAL A 519 31.00 -2.83 -1.27
C VAL A 519 32.29 -2.94 -0.46
N ALA A 520 33.22 -2.02 -0.70
CA ALA A 520 34.49 -1.98 0.00
C ALA A 520 34.81 -0.55 0.43
N PHE A 521 35.46 -0.41 1.58
CA PHE A 521 35.91 0.87 2.12
C PHE A 521 37.05 0.66 3.12
N ARG A 522 37.78 1.73 3.43
CA ARG A 522 38.70 1.74 4.56
C ARG A 522 37.98 2.34 5.76
N ALA A 523 37.90 1.63 6.87
CA ALA A 523 37.19 2.06 8.05
C ALA A 523 37.78 3.39 8.59
N PRO A 524 37.07 4.52 8.55
CA PRO A 524 37.61 5.81 9.01
C PRO A 524 37.80 5.87 10.54
N MET A 525 37.09 5.02 11.29
CA MET A 525 37.17 4.97 12.74
C MET A 525 36.91 3.56 13.27
N THR A 526 37.34 3.28 14.50
CA THR A 526 36.98 2.03 15.19
C THR A 526 35.52 2.06 15.61
N GLY A 527 34.77 1.00 15.33
CA GLY A 527 33.42 0.79 15.83
C GLY A 527 32.51 0.03 14.86
N VAL A 528 31.21 0.09 15.13
CA VAL A 528 30.18 -0.54 14.29
C VAL A 528 29.77 0.36 13.13
N TYR A 529 29.60 -0.27 11.97
CA TYR A 529 29.06 0.26 10.74
C TYR A 529 27.72 -0.40 10.44
N THR A 530 26.74 0.40 10.02
CA THR A 530 25.44 -0.09 9.58
C THR A 530 25.44 -0.21 8.06
N VAL A 531 25.11 -1.39 7.56
CA VAL A 531 24.99 -1.66 6.12
C VAL A 531 23.54 -1.88 5.78
N THR A 532 22.94 -0.98 5.03
CA THR A 532 21.54 -1.05 4.61
C THR A 532 21.45 -1.44 3.14
N CYS A 533 20.69 -2.49 2.86
CA CYS A 533 20.33 -2.93 1.52
C CYS A 533 18.82 -2.70 1.29
N LYS A 534 18.44 -2.24 0.10
CA LYS A 534 17.02 -2.03 -0.26
C LYS A 534 16.61 -2.89 -1.46
N PRO A 535 16.37 -4.20 -1.27
CA PRO A 535 15.98 -5.12 -2.36
C PRO A 535 14.54 -4.93 -2.86
N GLY A 536 13.71 -4.12 -2.19
CA GLY A 536 12.30 -3.95 -2.58
C GLY A 536 11.52 -5.27 -2.43
N GLY A 537 10.76 -5.64 -3.46
CA GLY A 537 10.00 -6.91 -3.47
C GLY A 537 10.86 -8.18 -3.62
N ASN A 538 12.15 -8.03 -3.95
CA ASN A 538 13.12 -9.12 -4.10
C ASN A 538 13.92 -9.34 -2.80
N SER A 539 15.02 -10.10 -2.84
CA SER A 539 15.84 -10.42 -1.66
C SER A 539 17.29 -9.96 -1.76
N SER A 540 17.88 -9.58 -0.63
CA SER A 540 19.32 -9.38 -0.43
C SER A 540 19.91 -10.61 0.27
N VAL A 541 21.03 -11.12 -0.22
CA VAL A 541 21.72 -12.28 0.36
C VAL A 541 23.19 -11.93 0.60
N PRO A 542 23.69 -11.99 1.85
CA PRO A 542 25.11 -11.79 2.11
C PRO A 542 25.89 -13.01 1.60
N ARG A 543 27.05 -12.77 0.97
CA ARG A 543 27.86 -13.83 0.33
C ARG A 543 29.23 -13.95 0.97
N ARG A 544 29.92 -12.83 1.16
CA ARG A 544 31.24 -12.78 1.81
C ARG A 544 31.36 -11.59 2.72
N SER A 545 32.11 -11.78 3.79
CA SER A 545 32.53 -10.70 4.68
C SER A 545 33.99 -10.85 5.05
N SER A 546 34.65 -9.71 5.19
CA SER A 546 36.01 -9.58 5.71
C SER A 546 36.06 -9.46 7.23
N HIS A 547 34.92 -9.14 7.87
CA HIS A 547 34.81 -8.90 9.31
C HIS A 547 33.54 -9.53 9.87
N VAL A 548 33.38 -9.50 11.19
CA VAL A 548 32.15 -9.96 11.86
C VAL A 548 30.96 -9.21 11.28
N LEU A 549 30.02 -9.96 10.71
CA LEU A 549 28.79 -9.45 10.14
C LEU A 549 27.61 -10.06 10.91
N CYS A 550 26.74 -9.22 11.44
CA CYS A 550 25.52 -9.65 12.09
C CYS A 550 24.30 -9.04 11.40
N LEU A 551 23.17 -9.72 11.47
CA LEU A 551 21.88 -9.15 11.14
C LEU A 551 21.46 -8.17 12.24
N ALA A 552 20.83 -7.07 11.84
CA ALA A 552 20.07 -6.20 12.73
C ALA A 552 18.62 -6.11 12.25
N PRO A 553 17.67 -5.93 13.18
CA PRO A 553 16.26 -5.86 12.82
C PRO A 553 16.01 -4.64 11.93
N SER A 554 15.04 -4.81 11.04
CA SER A 554 14.46 -3.74 10.25
C SER A 554 12.99 -3.70 10.58
N ARG A 555 12.49 -2.54 11.02
CA ARG A 555 11.13 -2.43 11.56
C ARG A 555 10.85 -3.45 12.70
N GLY A 556 11.84 -3.71 13.55
CA GLY A 556 11.64 -4.39 14.84
C GLY A 556 11.69 -5.91 14.78
N CYS A 557 11.91 -6.47 13.59
CA CYS A 557 12.07 -7.90 13.35
C CYS A 557 13.12 -8.15 12.26
N PHE A 558 13.52 -9.41 12.10
CA PHE A 558 14.38 -9.89 11.01
C PHE A 558 13.48 -10.48 9.91
N PRO A 559 13.29 -9.81 8.76
CA PRO A 559 12.48 -10.31 7.66
C PRO A 559 13.24 -11.38 6.87
N LEU A 560 12.91 -12.64 7.08
CA LEU A 560 13.60 -13.79 6.48
C LEU A 560 12.73 -14.42 5.38
N HIS A 561 13.38 -15.00 4.37
CA HIS A 561 12.67 -15.63 3.25
C HIS A 561 13.25 -17.01 2.88
N GLY A 562 12.53 -18.08 3.23
CA GLY A 562 12.86 -19.46 2.87
C GLY A 562 14.23 -19.93 3.34
N PHE A 563 14.80 -19.29 4.37
CA PHE A 563 16.11 -19.64 4.91
C PHE A 563 16.00 -20.83 5.89
N THR A 564 16.91 -21.79 5.78
CA THR A 564 17.08 -22.86 6.77
C THR A 564 18.49 -22.81 7.35
N GLY A 565 18.62 -22.88 8.67
CA GLY A 565 19.91 -22.87 9.33
C GLY A 565 19.85 -22.31 10.74
N ARG A 566 21.02 -22.20 11.36
CA ARG A 566 21.18 -21.69 12.72
C ARG A 566 21.64 -20.25 12.71
N LEU A 567 21.01 -19.45 13.55
CA LEU A 567 21.42 -18.08 13.85
C LEU A 567 21.66 -17.97 15.35
N TYR A 568 22.65 -17.17 15.73
CA TYR A 568 23.13 -17.07 17.09
C TYR A 568 22.85 -15.69 17.66
N PHE A 569 22.60 -15.57 18.95
CA PHE A 569 22.41 -14.29 19.62
C PHE A 569 23.08 -14.26 20.98
N TRP A 570 23.46 -13.06 21.41
CA TRP A 570 24.12 -12.84 22.69
C TRP A 570 23.11 -12.56 23.79
N VAL A 571 23.19 -13.29 24.89
CA VAL A 571 22.45 -13.03 26.12
C VAL A 571 23.41 -12.42 27.14
N PRO A 572 23.28 -11.11 27.48
CA PRO A 572 24.18 -10.45 28.41
C PRO A 572 24.19 -11.10 29.80
N ARG A 573 25.32 -11.00 30.50
CA ARG A 573 25.41 -11.36 31.93
C ARG A 573 24.32 -10.62 32.72
N GLY A 574 23.76 -11.27 33.74
CA GLY A 574 22.68 -10.68 34.54
C GLY A 574 21.29 -10.67 33.88
N THR A 575 21.15 -11.12 32.63
CA THR A 575 19.82 -11.24 31.99
C THR A 575 19.00 -12.33 32.68
N THR A 576 17.95 -11.93 33.38
CA THR A 576 17.02 -12.82 34.08
C THR A 576 15.78 -13.16 33.28
N GLU A 577 15.49 -12.44 32.20
CA GLU A 577 14.30 -12.64 31.38
C GLU A 577 14.55 -12.21 29.92
N PHE A 578 14.16 -13.07 28.97
CA PHE A 578 14.23 -12.76 27.54
C PHE A 578 13.33 -13.71 26.73
N GLY A 579 13.17 -13.42 25.43
CA GLY A 579 12.42 -14.30 24.52
C GLY A 579 12.84 -14.22 23.06
N VAL A 580 12.50 -15.27 22.32
CA VAL A 580 12.68 -15.41 20.86
C VAL A 580 11.30 -15.60 20.25
N LYS A 581 10.79 -14.54 19.61
CA LYS A 581 9.50 -14.55 18.94
C LYS A 581 9.67 -14.86 17.46
N VAL A 582 8.77 -15.68 16.93
CA VAL A 582 8.77 -16.13 15.53
C VAL A 582 7.35 -16.08 14.98
N SER A 583 7.16 -15.62 13.74
CA SER A 583 5.86 -15.57 13.07
C SER A 583 5.99 -15.78 11.57
N GLY A 584 4.95 -16.31 10.91
CA GLY A 584 4.84 -16.34 9.45
C GLY A 584 4.20 -15.06 8.89
N GLU A 585 3.99 -15.00 7.58
CA GLU A 585 3.22 -13.94 6.90
C GLU A 585 2.19 -14.53 5.93
N GLY A 586 0.96 -13.98 5.90
CA GLY A 586 0.00 -14.31 4.85
C GLY A 586 -0.39 -15.79 4.72
N GLY A 587 -0.24 -16.59 5.78
CA GLY A 587 -0.47 -18.04 5.77
C GLY A 587 0.77 -18.90 5.51
N GLU A 588 1.91 -18.27 5.26
CA GLU A 588 3.23 -18.92 5.24
C GLU A 588 3.69 -19.22 6.66
N ALA A 589 4.55 -20.23 6.83
CA ALA A 589 4.97 -20.69 8.13
C ALA A 589 6.46 -21.02 8.21
N VAL A 590 6.95 -21.21 9.43
CA VAL A 590 8.31 -21.67 9.71
C VAL A 590 8.31 -22.65 10.88
N LYS A 591 9.28 -23.57 10.91
CA LYS A 591 9.62 -24.32 12.11
C LYS A 591 10.79 -23.64 12.82
N ALA A 592 10.68 -23.43 14.12
CA ALA A 592 11.75 -22.82 14.91
C ALA A 592 12.10 -23.66 16.14
N THR A 593 13.39 -23.73 16.45
CA THR A 593 13.93 -24.44 17.61
C THR A 593 14.94 -23.55 18.32
N VAL A 594 14.80 -23.37 19.64
CA VAL A 594 15.74 -22.59 20.46
C VAL A 594 16.62 -23.54 21.26
N PHE A 595 17.93 -23.26 21.26
CA PHE A 595 18.94 -23.96 22.04
C PHE A 595 19.60 -23.00 23.03
N ASP A 596 19.85 -23.49 24.24
CA ASP A 596 20.57 -22.76 25.28
C ASP A 596 22.08 -22.71 25.03
N ALA A 597 22.80 -22.07 25.96
CA ALA A 597 24.24 -21.89 25.88
C ALA A 597 25.06 -23.19 25.90
N THR A 598 24.48 -24.29 26.37
CA THR A 598 25.11 -25.62 26.37
C THR A 598 24.84 -26.39 25.08
N GLY A 599 23.96 -25.87 24.22
CA GLY A 599 23.48 -26.54 23.02
C GLY A 599 22.30 -27.47 23.27
N THR A 600 21.68 -27.42 24.45
CA THR A 600 20.46 -28.19 24.75
C THR A 600 19.25 -27.50 24.13
N GLN A 601 18.40 -28.26 23.45
CA GLN A 601 17.12 -27.78 22.93
C GLN A 601 16.18 -27.46 24.09
N VAL A 602 15.74 -26.20 24.19
CA VAL A 602 14.83 -25.74 25.25
C VAL A 602 13.42 -25.43 24.74
N TRP A 603 13.25 -25.27 23.42
CA TRP A 603 11.95 -25.02 22.81
C TRP A 603 11.95 -25.41 21.33
N THR A 604 10.81 -25.88 20.83
CA THR A 604 10.58 -26.12 19.41
C THR A 604 9.10 -25.98 19.10
N GLU A 605 8.78 -25.37 17.97
CA GLU A 605 7.42 -25.25 17.45
C GLU A 605 7.48 -25.37 15.92
N ASP A 606 6.52 -26.07 15.33
CA ASP A 606 6.41 -26.31 13.89
C ASP A 606 5.19 -25.57 13.33
N ASN A 607 5.16 -25.30 12.02
CA ASN A 607 4.06 -24.63 11.33
C ASN A 607 3.63 -23.29 11.94
N ILE A 608 4.60 -22.49 12.41
CA ILE A 608 4.35 -21.18 13.01
C ILE A 608 3.87 -20.21 11.91
N THR A 609 2.56 -20.06 11.79
CA THR A 609 1.89 -19.11 10.87
C THR A 609 1.56 -17.80 11.56
N GLU A 610 1.04 -17.88 12.78
CA GLU A 610 0.83 -16.75 13.69
C GLU A 610 1.96 -16.70 14.72
N ALA A 611 2.17 -15.55 15.36
CA ALA A 611 3.32 -15.39 16.24
C ALA A 611 3.28 -16.31 17.47
N CYS A 612 4.39 -17.01 17.69
CA CYS A 612 4.70 -17.80 18.88
C CYS A 612 6.01 -17.28 19.48
N MET A 613 6.24 -17.51 20.77
CA MET A 613 7.46 -17.06 21.44
C MET A 613 7.97 -18.13 22.40
N PHE A 614 9.26 -18.42 22.32
CA PHE A 614 9.99 -18.94 23.46
C PHE A 614 10.26 -17.79 24.43
N ASP A 615 9.81 -17.89 25.68
CA ASP A 615 10.22 -16.99 26.74
C ASP A 615 10.74 -17.75 27.96
N THR A 616 11.63 -17.11 28.71
CA THR A 616 12.21 -17.72 29.91
C THR A 616 12.43 -16.69 31.01
N VAL A 617 12.22 -17.12 32.25
CA VAL A 617 12.68 -16.43 33.47
C VAL A 617 13.71 -17.35 34.12
N ARG A 618 14.90 -16.81 34.39
CA ARG A 618 16.07 -17.58 34.85
C ARG A 618 16.89 -16.81 35.87
N SER A 619 17.76 -17.54 36.58
CA SER A 619 18.77 -16.93 37.44
C SER A 619 19.80 -16.15 36.61
N ALA A 620 20.25 -15.02 37.14
CA ALA A 620 21.31 -14.22 36.54
C ALA A 620 22.61 -15.03 36.44
N THR A 621 23.26 -14.97 35.28
CA THR A 621 24.59 -15.57 35.05
C THR A 621 25.70 -14.55 35.29
N SER A 622 26.88 -15.02 35.72
CA SER A 622 28.06 -14.18 35.97
C SER A 622 28.79 -13.76 34.69
N GLN A 623 28.61 -14.52 33.61
CA GLN A 623 29.13 -14.27 32.27
C GLN A 623 27.97 -14.18 31.27
N GLY A 624 28.19 -13.49 30.15
CA GLY A 624 27.24 -13.53 29.04
C GLY A 624 27.39 -14.83 28.24
N GLU A 625 26.36 -15.15 27.47
CA GLU A 625 26.18 -16.45 26.85
C GLU A 625 25.76 -16.32 25.39
N VAL A 626 26.12 -17.31 24.58
CA VAL A 626 25.68 -17.41 23.19
C VAL A 626 24.55 -18.43 23.09
N TRP A 627 23.38 -18.00 22.63
CA TRP A 627 22.21 -18.84 22.38
C TRP A 627 21.97 -18.99 20.89
N CYS A 628 21.11 -19.94 20.51
CA CYS A 628 20.86 -20.27 19.11
C CYS A 628 19.38 -20.42 18.81
N VAL A 629 18.95 -19.91 17.66
CA VAL A 629 17.67 -20.24 17.03
C VAL A 629 17.94 -20.95 15.70
N GLU A 630 17.38 -22.14 15.54
CA GLU A 630 17.40 -22.91 14.30
C GLU A 630 16.06 -22.73 13.58
N LEU A 631 16.13 -22.43 12.29
CA LEU A 631 14.98 -22.22 11.42
C LEU A 631 14.94 -23.32 10.36
N ALA A 632 13.78 -23.92 10.17
CA ALA A 632 13.59 -25.04 9.26
C ALA A 632 12.27 -24.93 8.50
N ARG A 633 12.18 -25.71 7.41
CA ARG A 633 10.95 -25.82 6.63
C ARG A 633 9.84 -26.40 7.52
N PRO A 634 8.64 -25.76 7.55
CA PRO A 634 7.48 -26.27 8.25
C PRO A 634 6.97 -27.58 7.64
N SER A 635 6.30 -28.42 8.42
CA SER A 635 5.78 -29.71 7.94
C SER A 635 4.52 -29.63 7.08
N ALA A 636 3.71 -28.57 7.19
CA ALA A 636 2.38 -28.50 6.59
C ALA A 636 1.91 -27.07 6.21
N ALA A 637 2.82 -26.23 5.69
CA ALA A 637 2.48 -24.89 5.18
C ALA A 637 3.49 -24.38 4.15
N PRO A 638 3.15 -23.37 3.33
CA PRO A 638 4.12 -22.68 2.47
C PRO A 638 5.29 -22.09 3.29
N PHE A 639 6.49 -22.09 2.71
CA PHE A 639 7.74 -21.70 3.39
C PHE A 639 8.47 -20.60 2.61
N GLU A 640 7.98 -19.37 2.75
CA GLU A 640 8.55 -18.20 2.10
C GLU A 640 8.88 -17.13 3.15
N ASP A 641 8.01 -16.17 3.42
CA ASP A 641 8.21 -15.05 4.34
C ASP A 641 7.88 -15.43 5.80
N TYR A 642 8.83 -15.12 6.69
CA TYR A 642 8.65 -15.25 8.13
C TYR A 642 9.59 -14.29 8.88
N PHE A 643 9.30 -14.06 10.16
CA PHE A 643 9.97 -13.07 10.98
C PHE A 643 10.52 -13.68 12.26
N VAL A 644 11.71 -13.22 12.67
CA VAL A 644 12.26 -13.46 14.00
C VAL A 644 12.35 -12.12 14.74
N ASP A 645 12.14 -12.12 16.05
CA ASP A 645 12.18 -10.93 16.89
C ASP A 645 12.72 -11.29 18.28
N LEU A 646 13.84 -10.67 18.67
CA LEU A 646 14.51 -10.94 19.94
C LEU A 646 14.06 -9.92 21.00
N ARG A 647 13.64 -10.41 22.16
CA ARG A 647 13.10 -9.61 23.26
C ARG A 647 13.93 -9.76 24.53
N GLY A 648 14.11 -8.68 25.29
CA GLY A 648 14.91 -8.68 26.54
C GLY A 648 16.43 -8.79 26.35
N VAL A 649 16.90 -8.99 25.11
CA VAL A 649 18.33 -9.11 24.74
C VAL A 649 18.65 -8.19 23.56
N PRO A 650 19.93 -7.88 23.29
CA PRO A 650 20.34 -7.16 22.09
C PRO A 650 19.78 -7.85 20.83
N PRO A 651 18.97 -7.17 20.00
CA PRO A 651 18.39 -7.79 18.82
C PRO A 651 19.44 -7.83 17.71
N ILE A 652 20.38 -8.77 17.84
CA ILE A 652 21.47 -9.02 16.90
C ILE A 652 21.51 -10.53 16.66
N LEU A 653 21.46 -10.95 15.39
CA LEU A 653 21.64 -12.34 14.99
C LEU A 653 22.95 -12.51 14.22
N GLY A 654 23.84 -13.35 14.70
CA GLY A 654 25.08 -13.72 14.01
C GLY A 654 24.95 -15.04 13.26
N PHE A 655 25.83 -15.24 12.28
CA PHE A 655 25.91 -16.47 11.49
C PHE A 655 26.74 -17.57 12.16
N SER A 656 27.48 -17.21 13.20
CA SER A 656 28.40 -18.07 13.96
C SER A 656 28.37 -17.68 15.44
N PRO A 657 28.56 -18.64 16.36
CA PRO A 657 28.66 -18.35 17.79
C PRO A 657 29.93 -17.57 18.16
N GLN A 658 30.96 -17.59 17.30
CA GLN A 658 32.26 -16.95 17.54
C GLN A 658 32.37 -15.57 16.85
N ALA A 659 31.43 -15.23 15.96
CA ALA A 659 31.38 -13.98 15.23
C ALA A 659 30.07 -13.23 15.54
N LEU A 660 29.93 -12.79 16.79
CA LEU A 660 28.80 -12.00 17.28
C LEU A 660 29.23 -10.62 17.75
N LEU A 661 28.26 -9.71 17.88
CA LEU A 661 28.42 -8.43 18.57
C LEU A 661 27.67 -8.49 19.91
N GLN A 662 28.30 -7.93 20.93
CA GLN A 662 27.75 -7.77 22.27
C GLN A 662 27.87 -6.31 22.73
N PRO A 663 26.99 -5.82 23.63
CA PRO A 663 27.25 -4.58 24.36
C PRO A 663 28.55 -4.71 25.16
N ALA A 664 29.38 -3.67 25.14
CA ALA A 664 30.63 -3.64 25.88
C ALA A 664 30.39 -3.89 27.38
N PRO A 665 31.28 -4.62 28.07
CA PRO A 665 31.20 -4.75 29.50
C PRO A 665 31.26 -3.35 30.12
N VAL A 666 30.26 -2.97 30.91
CA VAL A 666 30.37 -1.78 31.75
C VAL A 666 31.59 -1.98 32.63
N ARG A 667 32.64 -1.17 32.43
CA ARG A 667 33.75 -1.07 33.38
C ARG A 667 33.15 -0.55 34.67
N VAL A 668 33.01 -1.42 35.66
CA VAL A 668 32.76 -0.96 37.03
C VAL A 668 34.04 -0.22 37.45
N PRO A 669 33.95 1.03 37.95
CA PRO A 669 35.11 1.79 38.37
C PRO A 669 35.94 1.08 39.44
#